data_AF-A0A8S3QPX5-F1
#
_entry.id   AF-A0A8S3QPX5-F1
#
_cell.length_a   1.000
_cell.length_b   1.000
_cell.length_c   1.000
_cell.angle_alpha   90.00
_cell.angle_beta   90.00
_cell.angle_gamma   90.00
#
_symmetry.space_group_name_H-M   'P 1'
#
loop_
_entity.id
_entity.type
_entity.pdbx_description
1 polymer ?
#
loop_
_entity_poly.entity_id
_entity_poly.type
_entity_poly.pdbx_seq_one_letter_code
_entity_poly.pdbx_strand_id
1 'polypeptide(L)'
;MEKCIVCLKDDHPTTLIKLRQKVVLESSKLARKEETVRTDDFESRIQDACDLRNDDWAAEVRGRLESVSDLHAADAVYHQACSVNFRTCKNTPVFRSPISPDAKPENKRGRPALQEDGFYKTVDFLKHHDDEQISISDLVEKMDEMCDGNAYSQMYLKKRLKQHFGDEIIITDIPGRKSVVTLRETVTCILQDYYQRPSNLNPDDEKRALIRAAAKLIKSDIRSVDTKKSIYPTPANIASVDNNLSYLPESLLLFLSNIFSEIDPSVKIASIGQAVMQASRPRALITPLQLGLGVQVHHNFASRFLVSTLNSLGFCSSYYEVQKFESSAAAVQGVDLPGDISNSFVQFVADNVDHNTRTIDGLNTFHGMGIIAGITPGTKRTQPIPRIAFSTDEIKALAKIEIKYYKPQSDRMAELSYAELKNLNTLDKTFRLDLLSVIIWPLKYPIPMWSGFMQMVQTGDYPGKSSVSFLPMIDLNASDMTCIYSTLNFVANQAKRYDITAILTFDQPLYWKALSIVENENPGSTLKSMVLRLGPFHTEMSFLGSIGNLMSNTGLKEMLELIYAPNAVTHILSGKAVARAFRGHMLVDTALYCLLIADIFNIDVSKLLEEPNSTLETTEMKEIDKLYSQLSSGELSASEAGESDVLKNLEATVRRKTEILKQSRTAKLWLQYSEMVQVLRQFIKAERTGNWPLHLQSIQEMLPFLAASGHNLYTKTAYVYLMTMQSLDEDHPDVYANFINGNHVIRRSNRYWAGISSDLFIEQVLMRSVKTAGGLTRGRGMTESQRSLWLMSMPACAEINQAMQDLSGVGYFSSEQHKDETHARQKKDTNDIQTLLTFLKSRNPFIDSEVDRSLRNIETGVVADKTVNDDAKRSQAKHSQNKDLGHNRDKEKNGPLVCNILPFIHAFSGCDTTCRIFGQGKGTVFKKISTNLKLQDHAAVFCQESNVESIHKAGEQMFVALYGGLQDVETLDMLRYRIFASKVCVGNIYVQVHTLPPTSDAAKLHCMRVYHQTQVWIGKGDKLDPKDWGWHVEDNKLLPIRAILPPAPEKLLRIIRCNCKLNCDTKRCSCRKHGIDCSPACGECRGMNCSNTSNITEADELDDM
;
A
#
# COMPACT_ATOMS: atom_id res chain seq x y z
N MET A 1 -10.43 -38.02 10.91
CA MET A 1 -9.13 -38.75 10.92
C MET A 1 -8.59 -38.78 9.49
N GLU A 2 -7.40 -38.26 9.18
CA GLU A 2 -6.91 -38.18 7.78
C GLU A 2 -6.31 -39.48 7.21
N LYS A 3 -6.37 -40.61 7.95
CA LYS A 3 -5.76 -41.89 7.58
C LYS A 3 -6.81 -42.97 7.35
N CYS A 4 -6.61 -43.79 6.32
CA CYS A 4 -7.40 -45.01 6.12
C CYS A 4 -7.34 -45.89 7.37
N ILE A 5 -8.50 -46.17 7.98
CA ILE A 5 -8.62 -46.95 9.23
C ILE A 5 -8.13 -48.40 9.12
N VAL A 6 -8.03 -48.94 7.89
CA VAL A 6 -7.61 -50.33 7.64
C VAL A 6 -6.13 -50.45 7.30
N CYS A 7 -5.53 -49.52 6.54
CA CYS A 7 -4.15 -49.67 6.04
C CYS A 7 -3.15 -48.63 6.54
N LEU A 8 -3.58 -47.66 7.35
CA LEU A 8 -2.73 -46.72 8.07
C LEU A 8 -1.86 -45.80 7.19
N LYS A 9 -2.16 -45.68 5.88
CA LYS A 9 -1.40 -44.87 4.91
C LYS A 9 -2.17 -43.62 4.49
N ASP A 10 -1.45 -42.51 4.34
CA ASP A 10 -1.89 -41.23 3.77
C ASP A 10 -1.81 -41.28 2.23
N ASP A 11 -2.80 -40.74 1.52
CA ASP A 11 -2.72 -40.45 0.08
C ASP A 11 -2.22 -39.00 -0.12
N HIS A 12 -0.95 -38.72 0.23
CA HIS A 12 -0.08 -37.77 -0.50
C HIS A 12 1.38 -37.80 0.02
N PRO A 13 2.40 -37.64 -0.85
CA PRO A 13 3.78 -37.98 -0.54
C PRO A 13 4.50 -36.81 0.14
N THR A 14 4.81 -36.95 1.44
CA THR A 14 5.87 -36.20 2.13
C THR A 14 6.81 -37.17 2.85
N THR A 15 8.10 -36.87 2.76
CA THR A 15 9.24 -37.79 2.84
C THR A 15 9.77 -37.92 4.28
N LEU A 16 10.35 -39.09 4.65
CA LEU A 16 11.78 -39.24 5.04
C LEU A 16 12.15 -40.66 5.57
N ILE A 17 13.04 -41.35 4.83
CA ILE A 17 14.15 -42.23 5.28
C ILE A 17 13.74 -43.59 5.92
N LYS A 18 13.99 -44.81 5.37
CA LYS A 18 15.11 -45.36 4.57
C LYS A 18 14.75 -46.74 3.94
N LEU A 19 15.28 -46.98 2.73
CA LEU A 19 15.67 -48.26 2.08
C LEU A 19 14.65 -49.09 1.24
N ARG A 20 14.68 -48.83 -0.08
CA ARG A 20 14.81 -49.76 -1.25
C ARG A 20 14.26 -51.19 -1.19
N GLN A 21 13.38 -51.51 -2.14
CA GLN A 21 13.71 -52.28 -3.36
C GLN A 21 12.52 -52.31 -4.35
N LYS A 22 12.82 -52.44 -5.64
CA LYS A 22 12.02 -52.09 -6.83
C LYS A 22 11.25 -53.29 -7.41
N VAL A 23 10.05 -53.10 -7.97
CA VAL A 23 9.53 -53.88 -9.12
C VAL A 23 8.62 -53.00 -9.98
N VAL A 24 8.96 -52.90 -11.26
CA VAL A 24 8.10 -52.41 -12.34
C VAL A 24 7.09 -53.50 -12.69
N LEU A 25 5.81 -53.20 -12.53
CA LEU A 25 4.73 -53.83 -13.28
C LEU A 25 3.78 -52.70 -13.70
N GLU A 26 3.82 -52.36 -14.98
CA GLU A 26 2.75 -51.60 -15.61
C GLU A 26 1.46 -52.42 -15.48
N SER A 27 0.57 -51.99 -14.60
CA SER A 27 -0.86 -52.26 -14.70
C SER A 27 -1.64 -51.20 -13.93
N SER A 28 -2.41 -50.43 -14.70
CA SER A 28 -3.53 -49.57 -14.27
C SER A 28 -3.25 -48.46 -13.23
N LYS A 29 -3.23 -47.22 -13.74
CA LYS A 29 -3.74 -46.05 -13.05
C LYS A 29 -5.17 -46.32 -12.55
N LEU A 30 -5.36 -46.47 -11.24
CA LEU A 30 -6.60 -46.11 -10.55
C LEU A 30 -6.19 -45.37 -9.27
N ALA A 31 -6.55 -44.10 -9.16
CA ALA A 31 -6.58 -43.41 -7.88
C ALA A 31 -7.42 -44.26 -6.92
N ARG A 32 -6.87 -44.64 -5.76
CA ARG A 32 -7.63 -45.41 -4.76
C ARG A 32 -8.72 -44.47 -4.24
N LYS A 33 -9.96 -44.77 -4.58
CA LYS A 33 -11.12 -43.98 -4.14
C LYS A 33 -11.25 -44.15 -2.62
N GLU A 34 -11.07 -43.08 -1.87
CA GLU A 34 -11.38 -43.02 -0.43
C GLU A 34 -12.89 -43.05 -0.25
N GLU A 35 -13.38 -43.94 0.62
CA GLU A 35 -14.78 -44.03 1.02
C GLU A 35 -14.91 -43.62 2.48
N THR A 36 -15.94 -42.84 2.79
CA THR A 36 -16.30 -42.46 4.16
C THR A 36 -17.11 -43.58 4.81
N VAL A 37 -16.85 -43.85 6.10
CA VAL A 37 -17.70 -44.74 6.89
C VAL A 37 -19.05 -44.03 7.10
N ARG A 38 -20.14 -44.65 6.63
CA ARG A 38 -21.49 -44.03 6.61
C ARG A 38 -22.54 -44.82 7.40
N THR A 39 -22.22 -46.03 7.85
CA THR A 39 -23.16 -46.94 8.52
C THR A 39 -22.45 -47.81 9.56
N ASP A 40 -23.10 -48.08 10.70
CA ASP A 40 -22.57 -48.87 11.83
C ASP A 40 -22.27 -50.33 11.43
N ASP A 41 -22.94 -50.81 10.38
CA ASP A 41 -22.73 -52.12 9.74
C ASP A 41 -21.29 -52.28 9.19
N PHE A 42 -20.59 -51.19 8.87
CA PHE A 42 -19.19 -51.28 8.46
C PHE A 42 -18.27 -51.65 9.63
N GLU A 43 -18.53 -51.08 10.81
CA GLU A 43 -17.75 -51.28 12.03
C GLU A 43 -17.85 -52.73 12.51
N SER A 44 -19.07 -53.25 12.64
CA SER A 44 -19.32 -54.65 13.01
C SER A 44 -18.57 -55.62 12.08
N ARG A 45 -18.61 -55.39 10.76
CA ARG A 45 -17.94 -56.26 9.78
C ARG A 45 -16.41 -56.20 9.83
N ILE A 46 -15.82 -55.10 10.31
CA ILE A 46 -14.37 -55.02 10.50
C ILE A 46 -13.98 -55.65 11.84
N GLN A 47 -14.78 -55.47 12.90
CA GLN A 47 -14.57 -56.15 14.18
C GLN A 47 -14.64 -57.68 14.03
N ASP A 48 -15.65 -58.20 13.30
CA ASP A 48 -15.75 -59.62 12.96
C ASP A 48 -14.52 -60.12 12.17
N ALA A 49 -14.01 -59.31 11.23
CA ALA A 49 -12.81 -59.63 10.48
C ALA A 49 -11.55 -59.59 11.36
N CYS A 50 -11.49 -58.71 12.36
CA CYS A 50 -10.42 -58.71 13.35
C CYS A 50 -10.46 -59.97 14.22
N ASP A 51 -11.65 -60.42 14.62
CA ASP A 51 -11.83 -61.65 15.42
C ASP A 51 -11.42 -62.89 14.62
N LEU A 52 -11.73 -62.91 13.32
CA LEU A 52 -11.39 -64.03 12.44
C LEU A 52 -9.89 -64.13 12.13
N ARG A 53 -9.18 -62.99 12.04
CA ARG A 53 -7.77 -62.93 11.60
C ARG A 53 -6.76 -63.17 12.70
N ASN A 54 -7.00 -62.65 13.91
CA ASN A 54 -6.14 -62.80 15.09
C ASN A 54 -4.63 -62.61 14.80
N ASP A 55 -4.27 -61.61 13.98
CA ASP A 55 -2.90 -61.23 13.63
C ASP A 55 -2.57 -59.80 14.08
N ASP A 56 -1.29 -59.41 14.03
CA ASP A 56 -0.85 -58.07 14.50
C ASP A 56 -1.57 -56.92 13.77
N TRP A 57 -1.96 -57.14 12.51
CA TRP A 57 -2.72 -56.17 11.73
C TRP A 57 -4.16 -56.04 12.26
N ALA A 58 -4.81 -57.15 12.62
CA ALA A 58 -6.11 -57.14 13.27
C ALA A 58 -6.08 -56.49 14.65
N ALA A 59 -5.02 -56.70 15.44
CA ALA A 59 -4.84 -56.07 16.74
C ALA A 59 -4.72 -54.54 16.63
N GLU A 60 -3.97 -54.04 15.64
CA GLU A 60 -3.77 -52.60 15.45
C GLU A 60 -5.01 -51.89 14.88
N VAL A 61 -5.75 -52.54 13.97
CA VAL A 61 -7.05 -52.04 13.48
C VAL A 61 -8.08 -52.02 14.61
N ARG A 62 -8.11 -53.07 15.47
CA ARG A 62 -9.00 -53.14 16.63
C ARG A 62 -8.71 -52.03 17.64
N GLY A 63 -7.44 -51.80 17.98
CA GLY A 63 -7.07 -50.71 18.89
C GLY A 63 -7.48 -49.32 18.40
N ARG A 64 -7.59 -49.11 17.07
CA ARG A 64 -8.11 -47.86 16.50
C ARG A 64 -9.63 -47.76 16.52
N LEU A 65 -10.33 -48.87 16.32
CA LEU A 65 -11.80 -48.90 16.47
C LEU A 65 -12.18 -48.63 17.93
N GLU A 66 -11.47 -49.23 18.89
CA GLU A 66 -11.75 -49.06 20.32
C GLU A 66 -11.35 -47.68 20.87
N SER A 67 -10.45 -46.95 20.21
CA SER A 67 -10.04 -45.60 20.64
C SER A 67 -10.94 -44.48 20.11
N VAL A 68 -11.94 -44.80 19.28
CA VAL A 68 -12.81 -43.84 18.62
C VAL A 68 -14.26 -44.30 18.82
N SER A 69 -14.99 -43.62 19.70
CA SER A 69 -16.32 -44.07 20.17
C SER A 69 -17.43 -44.05 19.11
N ASP A 70 -17.26 -43.29 18.02
CA ASP A 70 -18.18 -43.20 16.89
C ASP A 70 -17.39 -42.86 15.61
N LEU A 71 -17.35 -43.80 14.67
CA LEU A 71 -16.59 -43.66 13.42
C LEU A 71 -17.23 -42.69 12.42
N HIS A 72 -18.55 -42.49 12.50
CA HIS A 72 -19.26 -41.56 11.63
C HIS A 72 -19.07 -40.13 12.12
N ALA A 73 -19.13 -39.92 13.44
CA ALA A 73 -18.85 -38.61 14.03
C ALA A 73 -17.39 -38.17 13.86
N ALA A 74 -16.46 -39.12 13.65
CA ALA A 74 -15.03 -38.86 13.46
C ALA A 74 -14.59 -38.66 12.00
N ASP A 75 -15.54 -38.61 11.05
CA ASP A 75 -15.31 -38.59 9.60
C ASP A 75 -14.24 -39.62 9.17
N ALA A 76 -14.39 -40.87 9.64
CA ALA A 76 -13.43 -41.92 9.33
C ALA A 76 -13.50 -42.32 7.86
N VAL A 77 -12.33 -42.51 7.24
CA VAL A 77 -12.20 -42.91 5.83
C VAL A 77 -11.49 -44.25 5.69
N TYR A 78 -11.80 -45.00 4.64
CA TYR A 78 -11.11 -46.23 4.27
C TYR A 78 -10.98 -46.38 2.75
N HIS A 79 -9.95 -47.10 2.32
CA HIS A 79 -9.83 -47.52 0.92
C HIS A 79 -10.64 -48.80 0.70
N GLN A 80 -11.52 -48.83 -0.30
CA GLN A 80 -12.34 -50.01 -0.61
C GLN A 80 -11.47 -51.27 -0.83
N ALA A 81 -10.36 -51.14 -1.55
CA ALA A 81 -9.42 -52.24 -1.77
C ALA A 81 -8.74 -52.73 -0.48
N CYS A 82 -8.47 -51.83 0.48
CA CYS A 82 -7.87 -52.22 1.77
C CYS A 82 -8.88 -52.94 2.66
N SER A 83 -10.13 -52.48 2.71
CA SER A 83 -11.22 -53.17 3.42
C SER A 83 -11.46 -54.57 2.86
N VAL A 84 -11.51 -54.71 1.54
CA VAL A 84 -11.66 -56.01 0.87
C VAL A 84 -10.47 -56.94 1.15
N ASN A 85 -9.22 -56.46 1.03
CA ASN A 85 -8.04 -57.29 1.29
C ASN A 85 -7.94 -57.73 2.76
N PHE A 86 -8.30 -56.84 3.69
CA PHE A 86 -8.34 -57.15 5.12
C PHE A 86 -9.38 -58.23 5.41
N ARG A 87 -10.61 -58.09 4.90
CA ARG A 87 -11.69 -59.07 5.08
C ARG A 87 -11.45 -60.40 4.36
N THR A 88 -10.73 -60.42 3.24
CA THR A 88 -10.53 -61.62 2.40
C THR A 88 -9.21 -62.36 2.64
N CYS A 89 -8.38 -61.90 3.59
CA CYS A 89 -7.08 -62.50 3.92
C CYS A 89 -6.07 -62.59 2.75
N LYS A 90 -6.20 -61.74 1.72
CA LYS A 90 -5.26 -61.69 0.60
C LYS A 90 -4.29 -60.51 0.78
N ASN A 91 -2.98 -60.82 0.78
CA ASN A 91 -1.84 -59.91 0.97
C ASN A 91 -1.64 -59.34 2.40
N THR A 92 -1.15 -60.17 3.31
CA THR A 92 -0.70 -59.75 4.66
C THR A 92 0.59 -58.91 4.58
N PRO A 93 0.68 -57.74 5.26
CA PRO A 93 1.93 -57.01 5.42
C PRO A 93 2.83 -57.73 6.43
N VAL A 94 4.02 -58.18 6.02
CA VAL A 94 4.98 -58.86 6.90
C VAL A 94 5.72 -57.81 7.75
N PHE A 95 5.47 -57.79 9.07
CA PHE A 95 6.27 -57.04 10.05
C PHE A 95 7.36 -57.92 10.67
N ARG A 96 8.58 -57.36 10.79
CA ARG A 96 9.78 -58.05 11.29
C ARG A 96 9.78 -58.12 12.82
N SER A 97 10.16 -59.28 13.36
CA SER A 97 10.64 -59.44 14.74
C SER A 97 12.13 -59.85 14.79
N PRO A 98 12.83 -59.68 15.94
CA PRO A 98 14.28 -59.51 15.99
C PRO A 98 15.10 -60.80 16.20
N ILE A 99 16.36 -60.65 15.80
CA ILE A 99 17.52 -61.57 15.68
C ILE A 99 17.74 -62.55 16.84
N SER A 100 18.18 -63.79 16.52
CA SER A 100 19.25 -64.48 17.26
C SER A 100 20.05 -65.43 16.33
N PRO A 101 21.31 -65.81 16.70
CA PRO A 101 22.40 -66.13 15.78
C PRO A 101 22.62 -67.64 15.52
N ASP A 102 23.60 -67.90 14.65
CA ASP A 102 24.28 -69.18 14.38
C ASP A 102 23.75 -70.07 13.24
N ALA A 103 24.46 -70.01 12.10
CA ALA A 103 25.30 -71.11 11.60
C ALA A 103 25.69 -70.82 10.12
N LYS A 104 26.99 -70.87 9.81
CA LYS A 104 27.45 -71.05 8.42
C LYS A 104 27.07 -72.46 7.96
N PRO A 105 26.82 -72.64 6.65
CA PRO A 105 27.92 -73.20 5.88
C PRO A 105 28.16 -72.47 4.55
N GLU A 106 29.40 -72.59 4.12
CA GLU A 106 29.89 -72.18 2.81
C GLU A 106 29.07 -72.84 1.68
N ASN A 107 28.80 -72.07 0.63
CA ASN A 107 28.63 -72.61 -0.70
C ASN A 107 29.18 -71.63 -1.74
N LYS A 108 30.33 -72.00 -2.32
CA LYS A 108 30.85 -71.46 -3.58
C LYS A 108 29.82 -71.71 -4.68
N ARG A 109 29.24 -70.66 -5.27
CA ARG A 109 28.58 -70.71 -6.59
C ARG A 109 28.83 -69.42 -7.36
N GLY A 110 29.00 -69.59 -8.67
CA GLY A 110 29.78 -68.71 -9.53
C GLY A 110 29.11 -67.39 -9.93
N ARG A 111 29.97 -66.52 -10.45
CA ARG A 111 29.71 -65.22 -11.10
C ARG A 111 28.46 -65.23 -11.98
N PRO A 112 27.45 -64.38 -11.74
CA PRO A 112 26.42 -64.11 -12.74
C PRO A 112 26.86 -62.95 -13.63
N ALA A 113 26.84 -63.15 -14.94
CA ALA A 113 27.08 -62.11 -15.94
C ALA A 113 26.17 -60.86 -15.76
N LEU A 114 25.00 -61.01 -15.12
CA LEU A 114 24.05 -59.92 -14.85
C LEU A 114 24.58 -58.82 -13.92
N GLN A 115 25.39 -59.16 -12.90
CA GLN A 115 25.93 -58.14 -11.98
C GLN A 115 27.03 -57.30 -12.62
N GLU A 116 27.72 -57.88 -13.60
CA GLU A 116 28.79 -57.21 -14.34
C GLU A 116 28.20 -56.28 -15.41
N ASP A 117 27.19 -56.74 -16.14
CA ASP A 117 26.39 -55.91 -17.04
C ASP A 117 25.71 -54.73 -16.31
N GLY A 118 25.10 -55.00 -15.15
CA GLY A 118 24.52 -53.97 -14.32
C GLY A 118 25.52 -52.98 -13.73
N PHE A 119 26.74 -53.42 -13.42
CA PHE A 119 27.82 -52.52 -13.04
C PHE A 119 28.22 -51.61 -14.20
N TYR A 120 28.39 -52.15 -15.42
CA TYR A 120 28.70 -51.33 -16.60
C TYR A 120 27.56 -50.37 -16.96
N LYS A 121 26.30 -50.76 -16.81
CA LYS A 121 25.14 -49.85 -16.95
C LYS A 121 25.10 -48.75 -15.89
N THR A 122 25.53 -49.05 -14.66
CA THR A 122 25.66 -48.06 -13.58
C THR A 122 26.82 -47.10 -13.84
N VAL A 123 27.93 -47.61 -14.38
CA VAL A 123 29.08 -46.82 -14.86
C VAL A 123 28.65 -45.92 -16.02
N ASP A 124 27.88 -46.45 -16.96
CA ASP A 124 27.39 -45.70 -18.12
C ASP A 124 26.37 -44.64 -17.69
N PHE A 125 25.50 -44.95 -16.74
CA PHE A 125 24.61 -44.00 -16.08
C PHE A 125 25.39 -42.86 -15.40
N LEU A 126 26.47 -43.19 -14.66
CA LEU A 126 27.34 -42.21 -14.01
C LEU A 126 28.07 -41.32 -15.03
N LYS A 127 28.48 -41.88 -16.19
CA LYS A 127 29.07 -41.12 -17.31
C LYS A 127 28.06 -40.21 -18.00
N HIS A 128 26.80 -40.62 -18.10
CA HIS A 128 25.72 -39.85 -18.75
C HIS A 128 25.02 -38.84 -17.82
N HIS A 129 25.18 -38.95 -16.49
CA HIS A 129 24.63 -38.03 -15.47
C HIS A 129 25.74 -37.32 -14.69
N ASP A 130 26.80 -36.96 -15.40
CA ASP A 130 28.01 -36.32 -14.88
C ASP A 130 27.76 -34.85 -14.44
N ASP A 131 26.55 -34.32 -14.66
CA ASP A 131 26.06 -33.02 -14.17
C ASP A 131 25.53 -33.06 -12.72
N GLU A 132 25.32 -34.26 -12.13
CA GLU A 132 24.80 -34.44 -10.78
C GLU A 132 25.84 -34.97 -9.79
N GLN A 133 25.86 -34.44 -8.55
CA GLN A 133 26.56 -35.10 -7.44
C GLN A 133 25.70 -36.28 -6.97
N ILE A 134 26.10 -37.51 -7.30
CA ILE A 134 25.33 -38.72 -6.99
C ILE A 134 25.96 -39.42 -5.78
N SER A 135 25.13 -39.80 -4.79
CA SER A 135 25.65 -40.55 -3.65
C SER A 135 25.87 -42.03 -3.99
N ILE A 136 26.82 -42.67 -3.30
CA ILE A 136 27.05 -44.13 -3.45
C ILE A 136 25.79 -44.91 -3.13
N SER A 137 25.01 -44.42 -2.18
CA SER A 137 23.69 -44.96 -1.92
C SER A 137 22.93 -44.92 -3.23
N ASP A 138 22.60 -43.76 -3.77
CA ASP A 138 21.71 -43.61 -4.93
C ASP A 138 22.20 -44.41 -6.17
N LEU A 139 23.52 -44.54 -6.35
CA LEU A 139 24.11 -45.44 -7.37
C LEU A 139 23.82 -46.93 -7.14
N VAL A 140 23.85 -47.40 -5.89
CA VAL A 140 23.39 -48.76 -5.56
C VAL A 140 21.90 -48.92 -5.83
N GLU A 141 21.07 -47.87 -5.68
CA GLU A 141 19.62 -47.93 -6.01
C GLU A 141 19.54 -48.16 -7.50
N LYS A 142 20.29 -47.36 -8.26
CA LYS A 142 20.27 -47.39 -9.71
C LYS A 142 20.85 -48.67 -10.30
N MET A 143 21.84 -49.27 -9.65
CA MET A 143 22.34 -50.59 -10.01
C MET A 143 21.27 -51.65 -9.71
N ASP A 144 20.64 -51.59 -8.56
CA ASP A 144 19.56 -52.50 -8.15
C ASP A 144 18.36 -52.45 -9.09
N GLU A 145 18.06 -51.24 -9.53
CA GLU A 145 17.08 -50.90 -10.55
C GLU A 145 17.36 -51.53 -11.92
N MET A 146 18.62 -51.77 -12.24
CA MET A 146 19.11 -52.29 -13.53
C MET A 146 19.46 -53.78 -13.48
N CYS A 147 19.53 -54.36 -12.28
CA CYS A 147 19.93 -55.75 -12.02
C CYS A 147 18.81 -56.61 -11.41
N ASP A 148 17.56 -56.12 -11.39
CA ASP A 148 16.40 -56.79 -10.80
C ASP A 148 16.67 -57.36 -9.38
N GLY A 149 17.14 -56.50 -8.47
CA GLY A 149 17.37 -56.86 -7.06
C GLY A 149 18.77 -57.42 -6.74
N ASN A 150 19.68 -57.44 -7.73
CA ASN A 150 20.99 -58.08 -7.62
C ASN A 150 22.17 -57.07 -7.59
N ALA A 151 22.00 -55.94 -6.91
CA ALA A 151 23.01 -54.87 -6.84
C ALA A 151 24.24 -55.22 -5.98
N TYR A 152 25.33 -54.48 -6.21
CA TYR A 152 26.47 -54.48 -5.29
C TYR A 152 26.14 -53.80 -3.95
N SER A 153 26.76 -54.28 -2.87
CA SER A 153 26.74 -53.56 -1.59
C SER A 153 27.42 -52.20 -1.72
N GLN A 154 27.03 -51.21 -0.90
CA GLN A 154 27.64 -49.87 -0.95
C GLN A 154 29.18 -49.91 -0.82
N MET A 155 29.69 -50.78 0.04
CA MET A 155 31.13 -50.96 0.24
C MET A 155 31.81 -51.61 -0.97
N TYR A 156 31.16 -52.57 -1.62
CA TYR A 156 31.70 -53.26 -2.79
C TYR A 156 31.60 -52.42 -4.07
N LEU A 157 30.49 -51.70 -4.28
CA LEU A 157 30.35 -50.74 -5.38
C LEU A 157 31.39 -49.61 -5.26
N LYS A 158 31.60 -49.09 -4.04
CA LYS A 158 32.67 -48.12 -3.76
C LYS A 158 34.05 -48.64 -4.16
N LYS A 159 34.36 -49.89 -3.80
CA LYS A 159 35.64 -50.54 -4.15
C LYS A 159 35.77 -50.77 -5.66
N ARG A 160 34.71 -51.26 -6.32
CA ARG A 160 34.67 -51.51 -7.77
C ARG A 160 34.75 -50.23 -8.60
N LEU A 161 34.09 -49.16 -8.18
CA LEU A 161 34.20 -47.83 -8.81
C LEU A 161 35.62 -47.28 -8.73
N LYS A 162 36.28 -47.39 -7.55
CA LYS A 162 37.70 -47.03 -7.41
C LYS A 162 38.62 -47.91 -8.26
N GLN A 163 38.32 -49.20 -8.41
CA GLN A 163 39.08 -50.10 -9.29
C GLN A 163 38.87 -49.82 -10.78
N HIS A 164 37.68 -49.35 -11.18
CA HIS A 164 37.34 -49.10 -12.58
C HIS A 164 37.81 -47.73 -13.08
N PHE A 165 37.66 -46.69 -12.26
CA PHE A 165 38.00 -45.31 -12.62
C PHE A 165 39.35 -44.83 -12.06
N GLY A 166 39.99 -45.56 -11.14
CA GLY A 166 41.29 -45.19 -10.58
C GLY A 166 41.29 -43.80 -9.94
N ASP A 167 42.20 -42.92 -10.39
CA ASP A 167 42.33 -41.53 -9.93
C ASP A 167 41.26 -40.58 -10.53
N GLU A 168 40.46 -41.06 -11.49
CA GLU A 168 39.40 -40.29 -12.17
C GLU A 168 38.09 -40.24 -11.37
N ILE A 169 38.05 -40.81 -10.16
CA ILE A 169 36.87 -40.80 -9.29
C ILE A 169 37.23 -40.34 -7.87
N ILE A 170 36.59 -39.28 -7.41
CA ILE A 170 36.70 -38.80 -6.03
C ILE A 170 35.45 -39.23 -5.28
N ILE A 171 35.66 -39.92 -4.17
CA ILE A 171 34.59 -40.31 -3.26
C ILE A 171 34.80 -39.56 -1.95
N THR A 172 33.93 -38.60 -1.66
CA THR A 172 34.02 -37.77 -0.46
C THR A 172 33.13 -38.36 0.64
N ASP A 173 33.74 -38.77 1.75
CA ASP A 173 33.04 -39.25 2.93
C ASP A 173 32.85 -38.08 3.92
N ILE A 174 31.59 -37.65 4.11
CA ILE A 174 31.25 -36.60 5.07
C ILE A 174 30.65 -37.26 6.32
N PRO A 175 31.20 -37.06 7.53
CA PRO A 175 30.65 -37.63 8.77
C PRO A 175 29.17 -37.25 8.94
N GLY A 176 28.29 -38.25 9.06
CA GLY A 176 26.83 -38.05 9.21
C GLY A 176 26.04 -37.80 7.91
N ARG A 177 26.66 -37.77 6.72
CA ARG A 177 25.99 -37.67 5.41
C ARG A 177 26.37 -38.80 4.46
N LYS A 178 25.58 -39.04 3.41
CA LYS A 178 25.85 -40.07 2.39
C LYS A 178 27.13 -39.72 1.61
N SER A 179 28.01 -40.70 1.37
CA SER A 179 29.24 -40.52 0.56
C SER A 179 28.90 -40.13 -0.87
N VAL A 180 29.50 -39.05 -1.37
CA VAL A 180 29.24 -38.50 -2.72
C VAL A 180 30.34 -38.94 -3.69
N VAL A 181 29.94 -39.36 -4.89
CA VAL A 181 30.83 -39.74 -6.00
C VAL A 181 30.89 -38.62 -7.01
N THR A 182 32.10 -38.22 -7.40
CA THR A 182 32.35 -37.23 -8.44
C THR A 182 33.39 -37.77 -9.41
N LEU A 183 33.09 -37.78 -10.71
CA LEU A 183 34.06 -38.08 -11.75
C LEU A 183 34.95 -36.84 -12.00
N ARG A 184 36.26 -37.05 -12.02
CA ARG A 184 37.28 -36.03 -12.24
C ARG A 184 38.11 -36.45 -13.46
N GLU A 185 37.80 -35.88 -14.62
CA GLU A 185 38.75 -35.91 -15.73
C GLU A 185 39.89 -34.94 -15.37
N THR A 186 41.09 -35.47 -15.13
CA THR A 186 42.28 -34.62 -14.91
C THR A 186 42.69 -33.97 -16.22
N VAL A 187 43.24 -32.76 -16.14
CA VAL A 187 43.76 -32.02 -17.31
C VAL A 187 44.68 -32.90 -18.14
N THR A 188 45.50 -33.72 -17.48
CA THR A 188 46.42 -34.68 -18.10
C THR A 188 45.69 -35.73 -18.94
N CYS A 189 44.63 -36.37 -18.42
CA CYS A 189 43.84 -37.35 -19.17
C CYS A 189 43.15 -36.70 -20.39
N ILE A 190 42.56 -35.50 -20.23
CA ILE A 190 41.88 -34.79 -21.33
C ILE A 190 42.84 -34.45 -22.47
N LEU A 191 44.06 -34.00 -22.13
CA LEU A 191 45.09 -33.68 -23.10
C LEU A 191 45.65 -34.96 -23.76
N GLN A 192 45.91 -36.01 -23.00
CA GLN A 192 46.36 -37.30 -23.54
C GLN A 192 45.33 -37.90 -24.50
N ASP A 193 44.04 -37.91 -24.14
CA ASP A 193 42.94 -38.33 -25.00
C ASP A 193 42.80 -37.49 -26.27
N TYR A 194 43.26 -36.23 -26.25
CA TYR A 194 43.31 -35.38 -27.45
C TYR A 194 44.47 -35.76 -28.36
N TYR A 195 45.68 -35.93 -27.80
CA TYR A 195 46.90 -36.25 -28.56
C TYR A 195 46.99 -37.71 -29.03
N GLN A 196 46.31 -38.66 -28.38
CA GLN A 196 46.31 -40.09 -28.77
C GLN A 196 45.34 -40.42 -29.93
N ARG A 197 44.72 -39.42 -30.55
CA ARG A 197 43.76 -39.62 -31.66
C ARG A 197 44.49 -39.87 -32.98
N PRO A 198 43.89 -40.64 -33.92
CA PRO A 198 44.50 -40.92 -35.22
C PRO A 198 44.72 -39.63 -36.04
N SER A 199 45.94 -39.45 -36.56
CA SER A 199 46.42 -38.23 -37.24
C SER A 199 45.79 -37.93 -38.62
N ASN A 200 44.83 -38.74 -39.08
CA ASN A 200 44.22 -38.67 -40.42
C ASN A 200 42.76 -38.18 -40.39
N LEU A 201 42.43 -37.26 -39.47
CA LEU A 201 41.11 -36.62 -39.42
C LEU A 201 41.06 -35.45 -40.41
N ASN A 202 39.90 -35.22 -41.03
CA ASN A 202 39.67 -34.01 -41.83
C ASN A 202 39.82 -32.78 -40.91
N PRO A 203 40.38 -31.64 -41.39
CA PRO A 203 40.44 -30.37 -40.67
C PRO A 203 39.18 -30.00 -39.86
N ASP A 204 37.99 -30.29 -40.38
CA ASP A 204 36.73 -30.03 -39.66
C ASP A 204 36.53 -30.92 -38.41
N ASP A 205 36.97 -32.18 -38.48
CA ASP A 205 36.89 -33.11 -37.35
C ASP A 205 37.95 -32.80 -36.30
N GLU A 206 39.13 -32.36 -36.72
CA GLU A 206 40.20 -31.88 -35.82
C GLU A 206 39.76 -30.61 -35.07
N LYS A 207 39.12 -29.66 -35.76
CA LYS A 207 38.51 -28.47 -35.15
C LYS A 207 37.46 -28.84 -34.11
N ARG A 208 36.53 -29.76 -34.43
CA ARG A 208 35.51 -30.24 -33.48
C ARG A 208 36.14 -30.95 -32.28
N ALA A 209 37.20 -31.73 -32.51
CA ALA A 209 37.96 -32.43 -31.50
C ALA A 209 38.63 -31.49 -30.50
N LEU A 210 39.19 -30.37 -30.98
CA LEU A 210 39.81 -29.33 -30.16
C LEU A 210 38.76 -28.62 -29.29
N ILE A 211 37.63 -28.22 -29.89
CA ILE A 211 36.53 -27.56 -29.16
C ILE A 211 35.99 -28.46 -28.05
N ARG A 212 35.82 -29.76 -28.30
CA ARG A 212 35.38 -30.72 -27.26
C ARG A 212 36.39 -30.85 -26.13
N ALA A 213 37.69 -30.86 -26.42
CA ALA A 213 38.73 -30.92 -25.39
C ALA A 213 38.74 -29.64 -24.54
N ALA A 214 38.66 -28.46 -25.17
CA ALA A 214 38.54 -27.18 -24.47
C ALA A 214 37.28 -27.12 -23.57
N ALA A 215 36.13 -27.58 -24.07
CA ALA A 215 34.90 -27.64 -23.30
C ALA A 215 35.01 -28.55 -22.07
N LYS A 216 35.68 -29.70 -22.18
CA LYS A 216 35.95 -30.61 -21.05
C LYS A 216 36.83 -29.95 -19.98
N LEU A 217 37.88 -29.22 -20.40
CA LEU A 217 38.75 -28.46 -19.47
C LEU A 217 37.95 -27.40 -18.70
N ILE A 218 37.20 -26.57 -19.42
CA ILE A 218 36.35 -25.53 -18.82
C ILE A 218 35.33 -26.15 -17.85
N LYS A 219 34.68 -27.26 -18.23
CA LYS A 219 33.72 -27.97 -17.38
C LYS A 219 34.38 -28.51 -16.10
N SER A 220 35.62 -29.01 -16.20
CA SER A 220 36.40 -29.49 -15.05
C SER A 220 36.72 -28.36 -14.08
N ASP A 221 37.09 -27.18 -14.59
CA ASP A 221 37.37 -26.01 -13.76
C ASP A 221 36.10 -25.44 -13.11
N ILE A 222 34.95 -25.43 -13.79
CA ILE A 222 33.66 -25.05 -13.17
C ILE A 222 33.31 -25.98 -12.00
N ARG A 223 33.73 -27.26 -12.06
CA ARG A 223 33.52 -28.23 -10.96
C ARG A 223 34.43 -28.02 -9.77
N SER A 224 35.62 -27.46 -9.98
CA SER A 224 36.58 -27.20 -8.91
C SER A 224 36.24 -25.94 -8.10
N VAL A 225 35.36 -25.07 -8.60
CA VAL A 225 34.86 -23.89 -7.87
C VAL A 225 34.14 -24.31 -6.57
N ASP A 226 34.55 -23.69 -5.46
CA ASP A 226 33.98 -23.91 -4.12
C ASP A 226 32.48 -23.53 -4.08
N THR A 227 31.69 -24.32 -3.37
CA THR A 227 30.23 -24.20 -3.35
C THR A 227 29.72 -23.97 -1.93
N LYS A 228 29.70 -22.72 -1.48
CA LYS A 228 29.05 -22.33 -0.22
C LYS A 228 27.59 -22.01 -0.47
N LYS A 229 26.67 -22.91 -0.07
CA LYS A 229 25.21 -22.72 -0.21
C LYS A 229 24.52 -22.18 1.04
N SER A 230 25.24 -21.99 2.14
CA SER A 230 24.63 -21.62 3.43
C SER A 230 24.21 -20.15 3.49
N ILE A 231 24.75 -19.30 2.62
CA ILE A 231 24.56 -17.85 2.62
C ILE A 231 24.33 -17.38 1.19
N TYR A 232 23.39 -16.47 0.99
CA TYR A 232 23.15 -15.83 -0.30
C TYR A 232 24.22 -14.77 -0.63
N PRO A 233 24.52 -14.54 -1.92
CA PRO A 233 25.36 -13.43 -2.37
C PRO A 233 24.89 -12.09 -1.80
N THR A 234 25.84 -11.27 -1.34
CA THR A 234 25.55 -9.94 -0.80
C THR A 234 25.39 -8.92 -1.93
N PRO A 235 24.74 -7.76 -1.69
CA PRO A 235 24.68 -6.66 -2.66
C PRO A 235 26.07 -6.22 -3.15
N ALA A 236 27.10 -6.26 -2.29
CA ALA A 236 28.48 -5.94 -2.66
C ALA A 236 29.10 -6.97 -3.65
N ASN A 237 28.68 -8.24 -3.58
CA ASN A 237 29.09 -9.25 -4.56
C ASN A 237 28.44 -8.99 -5.93
N ILE A 238 27.24 -8.40 -5.96
CA ILE A 238 26.49 -8.14 -7.20
C ILE A 238 26.94 -6.84 -7.86
N ALA A 239 27.14 -5.76 -7.09
CA ALA A 239 27.40 -4.43 -7.65
C ALA A 239 28.79 -4.27 -8.31
N SER A 240 29.80 -5.05 -7.89
CA SER A 240 31.17 -4.93 -8.39
C SER A 240 31.43 -5.86 -9.58
N VAL A 241 31.89 -5.28 -10.70
CA VAL A 241 32.27 -6.04 -11.90
C VAL A 241 33.43 -6.99 -11.59
N ASP A 242 34.45 -6.53 -10.86
CA ASP A 242 35.62 -7.34 -10.48
C ASP A 242 35.25 -8.55 -9.61
N ASN A 243 34.34 -8.37 -8.65
CA ASN A 243 33.82 -9.48 -7.84
C ASN A 243 33.09 -10.51 -8.70
N ASN A 244 32.36 -10.06 -9.73
CA ASN A 244 31.63 -10.97 -10.61
C ASN A 244 32.53 -11.68 -11.63
N LEU A 245 33.61 -11.06 -12.08
CA LEU A 245 34.62 -11.68 -12.96
C LEU A 245 35.49 -12.69 -12.20
N SER A 246 35.95 -12.32 -11.01
CA SER A 246 36.72 -13.22 -10.13
C SER A 246 35.94 -14.44 -9.65
N TYR A 247 34.61 -14.40 -9.73
CA TYR A 247 33.74 -15.54 -9.48
C TYR A 247 33.85 -16.63 -10.58
N LEU A 248 34.30 -16.27 -11.79
CA LEU A 248 34.45 -17.21 -12.90
C LEU A 248 35.80 -17.96 -12.82
N PRO A 249 35.86 -19.25 -13.23
CA PRO A 249 37.13 -19.91 -13.45
C PRO A 249 37.95 -19.21 -14.53
N GLU A 250 39.28 -19.19 -14.37
CA GLU A 250 40.21 -18.52 -15.29
C GLU A 250 40.05 -19.02 -16.74
N SER A 251 39.83 -20.32 -16.94
CA SER A 251 39.61 -20.91 -18.26
C SER A 251 38.33 -20.42 -18.95
N LEU A 252 37.25 -20.25 -18.19
CA LEU A 252 35.99 -19.71 -18.71
C LEU A 252 36.12 -18.22 -19.02
N LEU A 253 36.80 -17.46 -18.15
CA LEU A 253 37.10 -16.06 -18.36
C LEU A 253 37.92 -15.87 -19.64
N LEU A 254 39.02 -16.62 -19.80
CA LEU A 254 39.87 -16.59 -20.98
C LEU A 254 39.07 -16.92 -22.25
N PHE A 255 38.24 -17.98 -22.21
CA PHE A 255 37.42 -18.37 -23.36
C PHE A 255 36.44 -17.28 -23.78
N LEU A 256 35.68 -16.72 -22.84
CA LEU A 256 34.70 -15.67 -23.15
C LEU A 256 35.39 -14.38 -23.61
N SER A 257 36.49 -13.96 -22.96
CA SER A 257 37.25 -12.77 -23.37
C SER A 257 37.80 -12.84 -24.81
N ASN A 258 38.05 -14.05 -25.33
CA ASN A 258 38.48 -14.24 -26.73
C ASN A 258 37.30 -14.32 -27.72
N ILE A 259 36.06 -14.45 -27.24
CA ILE A 259 34.85 -14.51 -28.08
C ILE A 259 34.20 -13.13 -28.24
N PHE A 260 34.12 -12.35 -27.16
CA PHE A 260 33.51 -11.03 -27.20
C PHE A 260 34.47 -10.01 -27.84
N SER A 261 33.98 -9.26 -28.84
CA SER A 261 34.77 -8.27 -29.59
C SER A 261 34.50 -6.81 -29.20
N GLU A 262 33.69 -6.58 -28.17
CA GLU A 262 33.30 -5.23 -27.73
C GLU A 262 34.42 -4.51 -26.97
N ILE A 263 34.32 -3.17 -26.89
CA ILE A 263 35.32 -2.29 -26.25
C ILE A 263 35.39 -2.52 -24.72
N ASP A 264 34.25 -2.83 -24.07
CA ASP A 264 34.19 -3.25 -22.66
C ASP A 264 33.11 -4.33 -22.44
N PRO A 265 33.43 -5.62 -22.67
CA PRO A 265 32.49 -6.72 -22.54
C PRO A 265 32.35 -7.23 -21.09
N SER A 266 32.97 -6.57 -20.10
CA SER A 266 33.18 -7.12 -18.75
C SER A 266 31.90 -7.59 -18.07
N VAL A 267 30.84 -6.77 -18.08
CA VAL A 267 29.53 -7.13 -17.51
C VAL A 267 28.87 -8.29 -18.26
N LYS A 268 29.00 -8.33 -19.60
CA LYS A 268 28.44 -9.41 -20.44
C LYS A 268 29.18 -10.73 -20.21
N ILE A 269 30.51 -10.69 -20.10
CA ILE A 269 31.35 -11.85 -19.77
C ILE A 269 30.96 -12.38 -18.38
N ALA A 270 30.85 -11.52 -17.38
CA ALA A 270 30.42 -11.90 -16.05
C ALA A 270 29.03 -12.55 -16.05
N SER A 271 28.05 -11.92 -16.72
CA SER A 271 26.67 -12.41 -16.79
C SER A 271 26.56 -13.76 -17.50
N ILE A 272 27.18 -13.90 -18.67
CA ILE A 272 27.11 -15.12 -19.47
C ILE A 272 27.96 -16.23 -18.84
N GLY A 273 29.12 -15.89 -18.29
CA GLY A 273 29.96 -16.84 -17.55
C GLY A 273 29.22 -17.43 -16.35
N GLN A 274 28.55 -16.59 -15.55
CA GLN A 274 27.75 -17.07 -14.42
C GLN A 274 26.53 -17.89 -14.87
N ALA A 275 25.93 -17.58 -16.02
CA ALA A 275 24.86 -18.39 -16.62
C ALA A 275 25.37 -19.78 -17.04
N VAL A 276 26.53 -19.84 -17.71
CA VAL A 276 27.19 -21.10 -18.09
C VAL A 276 27.54 -21.95 -16.86
N MET A 277 28.08 -21.32 -15.81
CA MET A 277 28.36 -22.00 -14.55
C MET A 277 27.09 -22.55 -13.91
N GLN A 278 26.02 -21.74 -13.81
CA GLN A 278 24.74 -22.16 -13.24
C GLN A 278 24.12 -23.30 -14.06
N ALA A 279 24.16 -23.23 -15.40
CA ALA A 279 23.67 -24.30 -16.27
C ALA A 279 24.50 -25.59 -16.17
N SER A 280 25.82 -25.47 -15.95
CA SER A 280 26.72 -26.61 -15.77
C SER A 280 26.56 -27.31 -14.41
N ARG A 281 26.12 -26.58 -13.37
CA ARG A 281 25.95 -27.09 -12.00
C ARG A 281 24.67 -26.53 -11.33
N PRO A 282 23.47 -26.81 -11.86
CA PRO A 282 22.23 -26.10 -11.52
C PRO A 282 21.80 -26.27 -10.07
N ARG A 283 22.15 -27.41 -9.44
CA ARG A 283 21.83 -27.68 -8.03
C ARG A 283 22.95 -27.27 -7.09
N ALA A 284 24.16 -26.98 -7.59
CA ALA A 284 25.37 -26.77 -6.78
C ALA A 284 25.71 -25.29 -6.56
N LEU A 285 25.40 -24.43 -7.52
CA LEU A 285 25.74 -23.01 -7.49
C LEU A 285 24.49 -22.13 -7.27
N ILE A 286 24.73 -20.96 -6.68
CA ILE A 286 23.79 -19.84 -6.66
C ILE A 286 24.63 -18.64 -7.07
N THR A 287 24.65 -18.35 -8.37
CA THR A 287 25.52 -17.29 -8.87
C THR A 287 24.91 -15.90 -8.60
N PRO A 288 25.73 -14.91 -8.20
CA PRO A 288 25.25 -13.57 -7.80
C PRO A 288 24.31 -12.90 -8.80
N LEU A 289 24.67 -12.89 -10.09
CA LEU A 289 23.90 -12.20 -11.13
C LEU A 289 22.59 -12.92 -11.47
N GLN A 290 22.59 -14.25 -11.41
CA GLN A 290 21.38 -15.04 -11.66
C GLN A 290 20.36 -14.83 -10.53
N LEU A 291 20.80 -14.78 -9.27
CA LEU A 291 19.94 -14.43 -8.14
C LEU A 291 19.49 -12.96 -8.24
N GLY A 292 20.43 -12.05 -8.49
CA GLY A 292 20.18 -10.61 -8.58
C GLY A 292 19.11 -10.27 -9.61
N LEU A 293 19.21 -10.83 -10.82
CA LEU A 293 18.19 -10.62 -11.86
C LEU A 293 16.82 -11.21 -11.48
N GLY A 294 16.81 -12.40 -10.87
CA GLY A 294 15.56 -13.03 -10.40
C GLY A 294 14.84 -12.18 -9.35
N VAL A 295 15.58 -11.69 -8.35
CA VAL A 295 15.07 -10.81 -7.29
C VAL A 295 14.64 -9.46 -7.86
N GLN A 296 15.41 -8.85 -8.76
CA GLN A 296 15.08 -7.58 -9.40
C GLN A 296 13.76 -7.66 -10.19
N VAL A 297 13.59 -8.69 -11.02
CA VAL A 297 12.36 -8.89 -11.80
C VAL A 297 11.17 -9.12 -10.87
N HIS A 298 11.32 -9.93 -9.83
CA HIS A 298 10.24 -10.18 -8.88
C HIS A 298 9.91 -8.95 -8.00
N HIS A 299 10.91 -8.15 -7.64
CA HIS A 299 10.75 -6.89 -6.92
C HIS A 299 9.98 -5.85 -7.75
N ASN A 300 10.30 -5.72 -9.04
CA ASN A 300 9.68 -4.71 -9.90
C ASN A 300 8.28 -5.11 -10.41
N PHE A 301 8.04 -6.40 -10.64
CA PHE A 301 6.84 -6.87 -11.33
C PHE A 301 6.00 -7.92 -10.59
N ALA A 302 6.51 -8.52 -9.51
CA ALA A 302 5.86 -9.63 -8.79
C ALA A 302 5.40 -10.78 -9.71
N SER A 303 6.12 -10.98 -10.83
CA SER A 303 5.67 -11.89 -11.90
C SER A 303 6.42 -13.21 -11.85
N ARG A 304 5.71 -14.27 -11.43
CA ARG A 304 6.21 -15.65 -11.58
C ARG A 304 6.47 -15.99 -13.04
N PHE A 305 5.64 -15.51 -13.97
CA PHE A 305 5.79 -15.76 -15.40
C PHE A 305 7.14 -15.23 -15.90
N LEU A 306 7.47 -13.96 -15.65
CA LEU A 306 8.73 -13.37 -16.12
C LEU A 306 9.95 -14.08 -15.54
N VAL A 307 9.95 -14.35 -14.24
CA VAL A 307 11.05 -15.09 -13.58
C VAL A 307 11.18 -16.51 -14.15
N SER A 308 10.06 -17.22 -14.35
CA SER A 308 10.09 -18.58 -14.88
C SER A 308 10.56 -18.63 -16.33
N THR A 309 10.14 -17.66 -17.16
CA THR A 309 10.60 -17.53 -18.55
C THR A 309 12.10 -17.30 -18.61
N LEU A 310 12.63 -16.31 -17.85
CA LEU A 310 14.06 -16.03 -17.82
C LEU A 310 14.88 -17.20 -17.25
N ASN A 311 14.38 -17.86 -16.21
CA ASN A 311 15.02 -19.05 -15.67
C ASN A 311 15.04 -20.22 -16.67
N SER A 312 13.96 -20.44 -17.43
CA SER A 312 13.90 -21.49 -18.46
C SER A 312 14.90 -21.26 -19.60
N LEU A 313 15.27 -19.99 -19.84
CA LEU A 313 16.29 -19.59 -20.80
C LEU A 313 17.71 -19.57 -20.19
N GLY A 314 17.86 -19.84 -18.89
CA GLY A 314 19.14 -19.87 -18.18
C GLY A 314 19.68 -18.49 -17.75
N PHE A 315 18.84 -17.46 -17.70
CA PHE A 315 19.26 -16.09 -17.40
C PHE A 315 19.07 -15.64 -15.95
N CYS A 316 18.22 -16.31 -15.17
CA CYS A 316 18.12 -16.04 -13.73
C CYS A 316 17.84 -17.29 -12.89
N SER A 317 17.91 -17.11 -11.57
CA SER A 317 17.51 -18.12 -10.59
C SER A 317 16.02 -18.46 -10.68
N SER A 318 15.66 -19.67 -10.29
CA SER A 318 14.27 -20.13 -10.31
C SER A 318 13.37 -19.28 -9.40
N TYR A 319 12.09 -19.21 -9.74
CA TYR A 319 11.10 -18.52 -8.91
C TYR A 319 11.08 -19.03 -7.46
N TYR A 320 11.25 -20.33 -7.26
CA TYR A 320 11.32 -20.94 -5.94
C TYR A 320 12.53 -20.43 -5.13
N GLU A 321 13.69 -20.30 -5.77
CA GLU A 321 14.89 -19.78 -5.11
C GLU A 321 14.74 -18.30 -4.74
N VAL A 322 14.07 -17.50 -5.58
CA VAL A 322 13.73 -16.10 -5.27
C VAL A 322 12.78 -16.02 -4.07
N GLN A 323 11.73 -16.85 -4.02
CA GLN A 323 10.84 -16.89 -2.84
C GLN A 323 11.56 -17.33 -1.56
N LYS A 324 12.51 -18.26 -1.68
CA LYS A 324 13.33 -18.70 -0.55
C LYS A 324 14.26 -17.59 -0.06
N PHE A 325 14.85 -16.81 -0.97
CA PHE A 325 15.61 -15.61 -0.64
C PHE A 325 14.72 -14.61 0.11
N GLU A 326 13.52 -14.30 -0.40
CA GLU A 326 12.59 -13.38 0.27
C GLU A 326 12.22 -13.85 1.68
N SER A 327 11.94 -15.14 1.85
CA SER A 327 11.58 -15.73 3.15
C SER A 327 12.75 -15.71 4.13
N SER A 328 13.95 -16.00 3.64
CA SER A 328 15.19 -15.92 4.43
C SER A 328 15.50 -14.48 4.86
N ALA A 329 15.35 -13.54 3.93
CA ALA A 329 15.55 -12.12 4.17
C ALA A 329 14.55 -11.59 5.21
N ALA A 330 13.27 -11.97 5.10
CA ALA A 330 12.23 -11.60 6.05
C ALA A 330 12.54 -12.09 7.47
N ALA A 331 13.00 -13.33 7.61
CA ALA A 331 13.33 -13.90 8.90
C ALA A 331 14.55 -13.26 9.58
N VAL A 332 15.57 -12.91 8.79
CA VAL A 332 16.79 -12.24 9.28
C VAL A 332 16.51 -10.78 9.59
N GLN A 333 15.67 -10.14 8.79
CA GLN A 333 15.22 -8.78 9.03
C GLN A 333 14.53 -8.68 10.39
N GLY A 334 13.52 -9.52 10.63
CA GLY A 334 12.70 -9.42 11.83
C GLY A 334 12.07 -8.03 12.02
N VAL A 335 11.34 -7.83 13.11
CA VAL A 335 10.62 -6.56 13.40
C VAL A 335 11.51 -5.46 13.98
N ASP A 336 12.82 -5.70 13.98
CA ASP A 336 13.81 -4.90 14.68
C ASP A 336 14.39 -3.82 13.75
N LEU A 337 14.76 -2.69 14.35
CA LEU A 337 15.47 -1.63 13.64
C LEU A 337 16.88 -2.11 13.22
N PRO A 338 17.32 -1.74 12.01
CA PRO A 338 18.55 -2.27 11.46
C PRO A 338 19.83 -1.60 11.97
N GLY A 339 20.81 -2.42 12.34
CA GLY A 339 22.18 -1.98 12.69
C GLY A 339 22.32 -1.50 14.12
N ASP A 340 23.48 -0.92 14.43
CA ASP A 340 23.70 -0.17 15.66
C ASP A 340 23.10 1.23 15.50
N ILE A 341 22.06 1.53 16.29
CA ILE A 341 21.34 2.81 16.25
C ILE A 341 21.71 3.73 17.42
N SER A 342 22.73 3.38 18.21
CA SER A 342 23.17 4.15 19.39
C SER A 342 23.50 5.61 19.09
N ASN A 343 23.96 5.92 17.87
CA ASN A 343 24.28 7.27 17.41
C ASN A 343 23.31 7.81 16.35
N SER A 344 22.11 7.23 16.25
CA SER A 344 21.11 7.60 15.25
C SER A 344 19.84 8.15 15.90
N PHE A 345 19.30 9.22 15.31
CA PHE A 345 17.98 9.71 15.60
C PHE A 345 16.92 8.88 14.87
N VAL A 346 15.89 8.44 15.59
CA VAL A 346 14.81 7.61 15.05
C VAL A 346 13.48 8.31 15.26
N GLN A 347 12.66 8.37 14.20
CA GLN A 347 11.27 8.83 14.27
C GLN A 347 10.36 7.86 13.53
N PHE A 348 9.15 7.67 14.06
CA PHE A 348 8.15 6.77 13.51
C PHE A 348 7.04 7.55 12.82
N VAL A 349 6.46 6.92 11.81
CA VAL A 349 5.30 7.46 11.08
C VAL A 349 4.33 6.31 10.88
N ALA A 350 3.06 6.57 11.15
CA ALA A 350 2.00 5.60 10.90
C ALA A 350 0.85 6.26 10.13
N ASP A 351 0.30 5.51 9.18
CA ASP A 351 -0.73 6.01 8.28
C ASP A 351 -1.64 4.88 7.76
N ASN A 352 -2.81 5.24 7.23
CA ASN A 352 -3.79 4.29 6.76
C ASN A 352 -3.35 3.55 5.48
N VAL A 353 -3.48 2.22 5.51
CA VAL A 353 -3.27 1.38 4.33
C VAL A 353 -4.64 0.91 3.86
N ASP A 354 -5.26 1.71 2.99
CA ASP A 354 -6.54 1.38 2.39
C ASP A 354 -6.35 0.72 1.01
N HIS A 355 -6.89 -0.48 0.86
CA HIS A 355 -6.89 -1.18 -0.43
C HIS A 355 -8.20 -1.91 -0.69
N ASN A 356 -8.81 -1.63 -1.84
CA ASN A 356 -9.87 -2.49 -2.37
C ASN A 356 -9.25 -3.80 -2.83
N THR A 357 -9.32 -4.85 -2.00
CA THR A 357 -9.02 -6.19 -2.52
C THR A 357 -10.04 -6.44 -3.62
N ARG A 358 -9.58 -6.86 -4.80
CA ARG A 358 -10.39 -6.97 -6.03
C ARG A 358 -11.48 -8.05 -5.86
N THR A 359 -12.49 -7.72 -5.09
CA THR A 359 -13.69 -8.50 -4.89
C THR A 359 -14.77 -7.92 -5.78
N ILE A 360 -15.51 -8.81 -6.44
CA ILE A 360 -16.53 -8.44 -7.44
C ILE A 360 -17.66 -7.63 -6.78
N ASP A 361 -17.87 -7.82 -5.48
CA ASP A 361 -18.86 -7.13 -4.65
C ASP A 361 -18.34 -5.84 -3.98
N GLY A 362 -17.02 -5.63 -3.96
CA GLY A 362 -16.37 -4.51 -3.25
C GLY A 362 -16.43 -4.61 -1.72
N LEU A 363 -16.77 -5.77 -1.14
CA LEU A 363 -17.01 -5.92 0.31
C LEU A 363 -15.75 -6.27 1.12
N ASN A 364 -14.65 -6.68 0.48
CA ASN A 364 -13.38 -6.91 1.16
C ASN A 364 -12.39 -5.77 0.87
N THR A 365 -12.57 -4.64 1.52
CA THR A 365 -11.54 -3.59 1.56
C THR A 365 -10.61 -3.86 2.74
N PHE A 366 -9.31 -3.98 2.48
CA PHE A 366 -8.31 -4.01 3.54
C PHE A 366 -8.17 -2.59 4.09
N HIS A 367 -8.39 -2.44 5.39
CA HIS A 367 -8.20 -1.21 6.14
C HIS A 367 -7.21 -1.51 7.26
N GLY A 368 -5.93 -1.23 7.04
CA GLY A 368 -4.88 -1.48 8.02
C GLY A 368 -4.14 -0.21 8.44
N MET A 369 -3.25 -0.33 9.43
CA MET A 369 -2.26 0.68 9.77
C MET A 369 -0.88 0.26 9.26
N GLY A 370 -0.26 1.10 8.44
CA GLY A 370 1.12 0.95 8.01
C GLY A 370 2.05 1.77 8.88
N ILE A 371 3.23 1.24 9.21
CA ILE A 371 4.19 1.90 10.11
C ILE A 371 5.58 1.83 9.47
N ILE A 372 6.31 2.96 9.49
CA ILE A 372 7.72 3.02 9.13
C ILE A 372 8.54 3.74 10.20
N ALA A 373 9.84 3.46 10.24
CA ALA A 373 10.82 4.22 11.01
C ALA A 373 11.83 4.88 10.07
N GLY A 374 12.08 6.18 10.26
CA GLY A 374 13.17 6.92 9.63
C GLY A 374 14.34 7.05 10.58
N ILE A 375 15.55 6.68 10.13
CA ILE A 375 16.77 6.63 10.94
C ILE A 375 17.81 7.60 10.34
N THR A 376 18.34 8.53 11.13
CA THR A 376 19.28 9.57 10.67
C THR A 376 20.45 9.75 11.65
N PRO A 377 21.72 9.69 11.22
CA PRO A 377 22.19 9.30 9.88
C PRO A 377 21.77 7.86 9.54
N GLY A 378 21.59 7.59 8.25
CA GLY A 378 21.08 6.32 7.77
C GLY A 378 22.03 5.16 8.02
N THR A 379 21.49 4.06 8.54
CA THR A 379 22.21 2.81 8.79
C THR A 379 22.14 1.88 7.56
N LYS A 380 23.24 1.14 7.30
CA LYS A 380 23.29 0.07 6.29
C LYS A 380 23.29 -1.29 6.98
N ARG A 381 22.62 -2.28 6.39
CA ARG A 381 22.71 -3.65 6.86
C ARG A 381 23.97 -4.31 6.33
N THR A 382 24.71 -4.96 7.23
CA THR A 382 25.92 -5.72 6.91
C THR A 382 25.74 -7.23 7.11
N GLN A 383 24.59 -7.67 7.61
CA GLN A 383 24.38 -9.07 7.93
C GLN A 383 24.12 -9.91 6.66
N PRO A 384 24.91 -10.99 6.44
CA PRO A 384 24.67 -11.90 5.33
C PRO A 384 23.35 -12.66 5.51
N ILE A 385 22.61 -12.88 4.42
CA ILE A 385 21.32 -13.58 4.47
C ILE A 385 21.58 -15.10 4.37
N PRO A 386 21.36 -15.89 5.45
CA PRO A 386 21.48 -17.33 5.40
C PRO A 386 20.40 -17.94 4.51
N ARG A 387 20.71 -19.03 3.83
CA ARG A 387 19.78 -19.76 2.96
C ARG A 387 19.00 -20.79 3.76
N ILE A 388 17.89 -20.36 4.36
CA ILE A 388 17.06 -21.19 5.25
C ILE A 388 15.68 -21.39 4.61
N ALA A 389 14.98 -22.47 4.95
CA ALA A 389 13.57 -22.63 4.61
C ALA A 389 12.75 -22.17 5.82
N PHE A 390 12.00 -21.08 5.67
CA PHE A 390 11.02 -20.60 6.65
C PHE A 390 9.62 -20.92 6.13
N SER A 391 8.75 -21.38 7.02
CA SER A 391 7.33 -21.58 6.74
C SER A 391 6.59 -20.23 6.76
N THR A 392 5.43 -20.19 6.11
CA THR A 392 4.58 -18.99 6.12
C THR A 392 4.08 -18.64 7.52
N ASP A 393 3.92 -19.61 8.41
CA ASP A 393 3.40 -19.38 9.76
C ASP A 393 4.47 -18.87 10.72
N GLU A 394 5.73 -19.28 10.56
CA GLU A 394 6.85 -18.68 11.29
C GLU A 394 7.02 -17.20 10.94
N ILE A 395 6.86 -16.83 9.67
CA ILE A 395 6.93 -15.42 9.24
C ILE A 395 5.77 -14.60 9.82
N LYS A 396 4.56 -15.15 9.87
CA LYS A 396 3.42 -14.49 10.55
C LYS A 396 3.70 -14.30 12.02
N ALA A 397 4.22 -15.32 12.70
CA ALA A 397 4.56 -15.24 14.12
C ALA A 397 5.61 -14.15 14.40
N LEU A 398 6.61 -14.01 13.52
CA LEU A 398 7.62 -12.96 13.61
C LEU A 398 7.03 -11.56 13.42
N ALA A 399 6.10 -11.39 12.47
CA ALA A 399 5.52 -10.08 12.14
C ALA A 399 4.28 -9.71 12.99
N LYS A 400 3.91 -10.52 13.98
CA LYS A 400 2.69 -10.30 14.76
C LYS A 400 2.85 -9.14 15.73
N ILE A 401 2.01 -8.12 15.57
CA ILE A 401 1.83 -7.06 16.58
C ILE A 401 0.76 -7.53 17.57
N GLU A 402 1.06 -7.43 18.87
CA GLU A 402 0.10 -7.70 19.92
C GLU A 402 -1.00 -6.62 19.91
N ILE A 403 -2.24 -7.03 19.64
CA ILE A 403 -3.39 -6.13 19.69
C ILE A 403 -3.76 -5.89 21.15
N LYS A 404 -3.60 -4.64 21.58
CA LYS A 404 -4.06 -4.19 22.89
C LYS A 404 -5.40 -3.48 22.73
N TYR A 405 -6.43 -4.05 23.35
CA TYR A 405 -7.78 -3.48 23.29
C TYR A 405 -7.85 -2.17 24.08
N TYR A 406 -8.35 -1.10 23.45
CA TYR A 406 -8.54 0.18 24.11
C TYR A 406 -9.89 0.22 24.84
N LYS A 407 -9.86 0.41 26.16
CA LYS A 407 -11.05 0.67 26.98
C LYS A 407 -11.03 2.12 27.44
N PRO A 408 -11.98 2.97 27.02
CA PRO A 408 -12.04 4.34 27.53
C PRO A 408 -12.29 4.32 29.05
N GLN A 409 -11.46 5.02 29.83
CA GLN A 409 -11.55 4.99 31.30
C GLN A 409 -12.61 5.91 31.91
N SER A 410 -13.25 6.80 31.15
CA SER A 410 -14.51 7.47 31.52
C SER A 410 -15.11 8.20 30.30
N ASP A 411 -16.39 8.57 30.35
CA ASP A 411 -17.06 9.40 29.33
C ASP A 411 -16.55 10.85 29.27
N ARG A 412 -15.60 11.25 30.13
CA ARG A 412 -15.00 12.59 30.12
C ARG A 412 -13.59 12.50 29.57
N MET A 413 -13.35 13.13 28.41
CA MET A 413 -11.98 13.54 28.07
C MET A 413 -11.46 14.39 29.23
N ALA A 414 -10.21 14.17 29.64
CA ALA A 414 -9.50 15.18 30.43
C ALA A 414 -9.72 16.55 29.75
N GLU A 415 -10.12 17.57 30.52
CA GLU A 415 -10.32 18.91 29.99
C GLU A 415 -9.00 19.40 29.38
N LEU A 416 -8.93 19.41 28.05
CA LEU A 416 -7.79 19.98 27.33
C LEU A 416 -7.76 21.48 27.63
N SER A 417 -6.79 21.90 28.43
CA SER A 417 -6.56 23.31 28.71
C SER A 417 -5.83 23.97 27.54
N TYR A 418 -6.38 25.06 27.03
CA TYR A 418 -5.72 25.89 26.02
C TYR A 418 -4.85 26.95 26.74
N ALA A 419 -3.54 26.82 26.65
CA ALA A 419 -2.60 27.83 27.13
C ALA A 419 -2.33 28.87 26.03
N GLU A 420 -2.01 30.10 26.43
CA GLU A 420 -1.62 31.16 25.50
C GLU A 420 -0.30 30.80 24.80
N LEU A 421 -0.29 30.84 23.46
CA LEU A 421 0.90 30.52 22.67
C LEU A 421 1.94 31.63 22.79
N LYS A 422 3.21 31.26 23.00
CA LYS A 422 4.34 32.19 22.91
C LYS A 422 4.41 32.71 21.47
N ASN A 423 4.65 34.00 21.29
CA ASN A 423 4.82 34.59 19.97
C ASN A 423 6.20 34.20 19.42
N LEU A 424 6.22 33.46 18.31
CA LEU A 424 7.45 32.96 17.72
C LEU A 424 7.96 33.95 16.67
N ASN A 425 9.22 34.37 16.82
CA ASN A 425 9.89 35.20 15.83
C ASN A 425 11.30 34.65 15.58
N THR A 426 11.42 33.83 14.55
CA THR A 426 12.69 33.23 14.12
C THR A 426 13.38 34.16 13.13
N LEU A 427 14.67 34.40 13.35
CA LEU A 427 15.49 35.11 12.38
C LEU A 427 15.84 34.18 11.20
N ASP A 428 15.11 34.27 10.10
CA ASP A 428 15.51 33.66 8.83
C ASP A 428 16.26 34.70 7.97
N LYS A 429 17.59 34.64 7.95
CA LYS A 429 18.41 35.59 7.17
C LYS A 429 18.17 35.52 5.66
N THR A 430 17.59 34.43 5.18
CA THR A 430 17.39 34.17 3.75
C THR A 430 15.97 34.47 3.28
N PHE A 431 15.09 35.02 4.12
CA PHE A 431 13.69 35.30 3.77
C PHE A 431 13.56 36.25 2.56
N ARG A 432 14.48 37.21 2.41
CA ARG A 432 14.50 38.16 1.27
C ARG A 432 14.80 37.49 -0.07
N LEU A 433 15.33 36.26 -0.08
CA LEU A 433 15.51 35.51 -1.31
C LEU A 433 14.17 35.12 -1.95
N ASP A 434 13.11 34.98 -1.14
CA ASP A 434 11.74 34.78 -1.63
C ASP A 434 11.31 35.96 -2.52
N LEU A 435 11.64 37.17 -2.09
CA LEU A 435 11.38 38.40 -2.84
C LEU A 435 12.26 38.47 -4.10
N LEU A 436 13.56 38.21 -3.97
CA LEU A 436 14.50 38.20 -5.10
C LEU A 436 14.04 37.26 -6.21
N SER A 437 13.63 36.04 -5.86
CA SER A 437 13.21 35.01 -6.83
C SER A 437 12.02 35.41 -7.69
N VAL A 438 11.18 36.29 -7.18
CA VAL A 438 9.98 36.75 -7.86
C VAL A 438 10.25 38.04 -8.64
N ILE A 439 11.06 38.96 -8.10
CA ILE A 439 11.38 40.25 -8.73
C ILE A 439 12.37 40.10 -9.88
N ILE A 440 13.28 39.13 -9.81
CA ILE A 440 14.24 38.89 -10.88
C ILE A 440 13.57 38.38 -12.15
N TRP A 441 12.42 37.70 -12.05
CA TRP A 441 11.76 37.07 -13.20
C TRP A 441 11.39 38.08 -14.31
N PRO A 442 10.76 39.25 -14.04
CA PRO A 442 10.60 40.32 -15.02
C PRO A 442 11.88 40.81 -15.70
N LEU A 443 13.02 40.69 -15.01
CA LEU A 443 14.30 41.25 -15.44
C LEU A 443 15.17 40.23 -16.18
N LYS A 444 14.97 38.93 -15.91
CA LYS A 444 15.80 37.83 -16.42
C LYS A 444 14.97 36.55 -16.51
N TYR A 445 14.78 36.05 -17.73
CA TYR A 445 14.19 34.73 -17.99
C TYR A 445 14.73 34.13 -19.30
N PRO A 446 14.72 32.80 -19.48
CA PRO A 446 14.21 31.78 -18.57
C PRO A 446 15.13 31.55 -17.36
N ILE A 447 14.52 31.39 -16.19
CA ILE A 447 15.19 31.04 -14.93
C ILE A 447 14.39 29.95 -14.19
N PRO A 448 15.01 29.19 -13.28
CA PRO A 448 14.29 28.28 -12.40
C PRO A 448 13.25 29.01 -11.54
N MET A 449 12.10 28.37 -11.33
CA MET A 449 11.09 28.87 -10.39
C MET A 449 11.55 28.73 -8.94
N TRP A 450 10.86 29.37 -7.99
CA TRP A 450 11.27 29.47 -6.57
C TRP A 450 11.91 28.20 -5.97
N SER A 451 11.29 27.02 -6.15
CA SER A 451 11.85 25.78 -5.58
C SER A 451 13.16 25.34 -6.23
N GLY A 452 13.32 25.54 -7.54
CA GLY A 452 14.58 25.28 -8.24
C GLY A 452 15.66 26.31 -7.87
N PHE A 453 15.27 27.58 -7.78
CA PHE A 453 16.16 28.65 -7.34
C PHE A 453 16.65 28.40 -5.91
N MET A 454 15.76 28.08 -4.97
CA MET A 454 16.13 27.77 -3.59
C MET A 454 17.03 26.54 -3.49
N GLN A 455 16.77 25.48 -4.25
CA GLN A 455 17.68 24.33 -4.26
C GLN A 455 19.09 24.70 -4.76
N MET A 456 19.17 25.58 -5.75
CA MET A 456 20.45 26.01 -6.35
C MET A 456 21.28 26.85 -5.37
N VAL A 457 20.66 27.72 -4.58
CA VAL A 457 21.37 28.73 -3.77
C VAL A 457 21.50 28.38 -2.29
N GLN A 458 20.63 27.50 -1.76
CA GLN A 458 20.63 27.16 -0.33
C GLN A 458 21.68 26.08 -0.02
N THR A 459 22.63 26.45 0.82
CA THR A 459 23.66 25.57 1.37
C THR A 459 23.63 25.66 2.90
N GLY A 460 24.09 24.60 3.56
CA GLY A 460 24.11 24.53 5.02
C GLY A 460 24.41 23.13 5.52
N ASP A 461 24.66 23.02 6.83
CA ASP A 461 24.88 21.76 7.52
C ASP A 461 23.56 21.03 7.75
N TYR A 462 23.60 19.71 7.71
CA TYR A 462 22.45 18.86 7.99
C TYR A 462 22.89 17.50 8.54
N PRO A 463 22.02 16.77 9.26
CA PRO A 463 22.37 15.50 9.94
C PRO A 463 22.72 14.32 9.03
N GLY A 464 22.74 14.49 7.72
CA GLY A 464 22.96 13.44 6.74
C GLY A 464 21.69 12.82 6.14
N LYS A 465 21.89 11.82 5.28
CA LYS A 465 20.84 11.07 4.60
C LYS A 465 20.24 10.02 5.53
N SER A 466 18.93 9.86 5.52
CA SER A 466 18.19 8.89 6.33
C SER A 466 18.07 7.51 5.66
N SER A 467 17.98 6.45 6.46
CA SER A 467 17.50 5.12 6.02
C SER A 467 16.06 4.88 6.50
N VAL A 468 15.38 3.91 5.90
CA VAL A 468 13.98 3.56 6.23
C VAL A 468 13.89 2.10 6.64
N SER A 469 13.13 1.85 7.71
CA SER A 469 12.74 0.50 8.12
C SER A 469 11.22 0.35 8.02
N PHE A 470 10.78 -0.75 7.40
CA PHE A 470 9.36 -1.09 7.34
C PHE A 470 9.03 -1.93 8.56
N LEU A 471 7.99 -1.52 9.28
CA LEU A 471 7.51 -2.23 10.46
C LEU A 471 6.22 -2.98 10.11
N PRO A 472 5.83 -4.00 10.90
CA PRO A 472 4.65 -4.78 10.58
C PRO A 472 3.38 -3.94 10.51
N MET A 473 2.47 -4.31 9.62
CA MET A 473 1.16 -3.69 9.50
C MET A 473 0.21 -4.26 10.55
N ILE A 474 -0.66 -3.41 11.09
CA ILE A 474 -1.76 -3.84 11.96
C ILE A 474 -2.99 -4.07 11.09
N ASP A 475 -3.55 -5.28 11.15
CA ASP A 475 -4.78 -5.68 10.45
C ASP A 475 -6.03 -5.25 11.23
N LEU A 476 -6.13 -3.94 11.49
CA LEU A 476 -7.29 -3.28 12.06
C LEU A 476 -7.49 -1.94 11.36
N ASN A 477 -8.75 -1.53 11.24
CA ASN A 477 -9.09 -0.25 10.65
C ASN A 477 -8.32 0.88 11.37
N ALA A 478 -7.57 1.69 10.63
CA ALA A 478 -6.74 2.75 11.19
C ALA A 478 -7.55 3.76 12.02
N SER A 479 -8.85 3.93 11.74
CA SER A 479 -9.75 4.79 12.52
C SER A 479 -10.23 4.18 13.83
N ASP A 480 -10.01 2.89 14.10
CA ASP A 480 -10.36 2.26 15.36
C ASP A 480 -9.40 2.71 16.47
N MET A 481 -9.94 3.12 17.62
CA MET A 481 -9.15 3.49 18.80
C MET A 481 -8.24 2.35 19.27
N THR A 482 -8.67 1.10 19.12
CA THR A 482 -7.87 -0.08 19.44
C THR A 482 -6.65 -0.21 18.51
N CYS A 483 -6.82 0.11 17.23
CA CYS A 483 -5.72 0.11 16.26
C CYS A 483 -4.67 1.16 16.62
N ILE A 484 -5.11 2.38 16.93
CA ILE A 484 -4.24 3.50 17.32
C ILE A 484 -3.54 3.18 18.64
N TYR A 485 -4.26 2.69 19.65
CA TYR A 485 -3.68 2.30 20.94
C TYR A 485 -2.64 1.17 20.79
N SER A 486 -2.92 0.17 19.95
CA SER A 486 -1.95 -0.89 19.63
C SER A 486 -0.71 -0.34 18.93
N THR A 487 -0.89 0.62 18.01
CA THR A 487 0.20 1.33 17.32
C THR A 487 1.10 2.07 18.31
N LEU A 488 0.50 2.86 19.22
CA LEU A 488 1.22 3.61 20.25
C LEU A 488 2.03 2.68 21.15
N ASN A 489 1.43 1.59 21.62
CA ASN A 489 2.11 0.60 22.45
C ASN A 489 3.26 -0.11 21.71
N PHE A 490 3.05 -0.46 20.44
CA PHE A 490 4.10 -1.06 19.62
C PHE A 490 5.30 -0.12 19.46
N VAL A 491 5.06 1.15 19.12
CA VAL A 491 6.11 2.16 18.97
C VAL A 491 6.81 2.43 20.31
N ALA A 492 6.07 2.54 21.42
CA ALA A 492 6.65 2.72 22.75
C ALA A 492 7.56 1.55 23.15
N ASN A 493 7.17 0.30 22.84
CA ASN A 493 7.98 -0.88 23.11
C ASN A 493 9.26 -0.90 22.24
N GLN A 494 9.15 -0.52 20.97
CA GLN A 494 10.31 -0.38 20.09
C GLN A 494 11.26 0.69 20.63
N ALA A 495 10.74 1.87 20.98
CA ALA A 495 11.54 2.96 21.53
C ALA A 495 12.27 2.55 22.83
N LYS A 496 11.56 1.88 23.75
CA LYS A 496 12.13 1.34 24.99
C LYS A 496 13.24 0.31 24.74
N ARG A 497 13.11 -0.52 23.71
CA ARG A 497 14.10 -1.56 23.39
C ARG A 497 15.45 -0.99 22.98
N TYR A 498 15.45 0.20 22.37
CA TYR A 498 16.66 0.87 21.91
C TYR A 498 17.05 2.08 22.76
N ASP A 499 16.38 2.29 23.90
CA ASP A 499 16.61 3.41 24.81
C ASP A 499 16.52 4.79 24.11
N ILE A 500 15.48 4.96 23.29
CA ILE A 500 15.18 6.20 22.56
C ILE A 500 13.81 6.76 22.95
N THR A 501 13.61 8.05 22.76
CA THR A 501 12.31 8.69 22.93
C THR A 501 11.36 8.30 21.79
N ALA A 502 10.14 7.89 22.13
CA ALA A 502 9.12 7.53 21.13
C ALA A 502 8.56 8.78 20.46
N ILE A 503 8.81 8.94 19.15
CA ILE A 503 8.30 10.05 18.35
C ILE A 503 7.43 9.49 17.22
N LEU A 504 6.16 9.87 17.17
CA LEU A 504 5.21 9.34 16.20
C LEU A 504 4.43 10.44 15.48
N THR A 505 4.51 10.46 14.15
CA THR A 505 3.75 11.36 13.30
C THR A 505 2.49 10.68 12.77
N PHE A 506 1.37 11.41 12.81
CA PHE A 506 0.07 11.01 12.25
C PHE A 506 -0.55 12.13 11.41
N ASP A 507 -1.45 11.78 10.48
CA ASP A 507 -2.37 12.75 9.89
C ASP A 507 -3.33 13.35 10.95
N GLN A 508 -4.05 14.43 10.62
CA GLN A 508 -4.84 15.16 11.63
C GLN A 508 -5.89 14.29 12.36
N PRO A 509 -6.71 13.46 11.68
CA PRO A 509 -7.68 12.60 12.34
C PRO A 509 -7.05 11.57 13.29
N LEU A 510 -5.97 10.91 12.88
CA LEU A 510 -5.28 9.92 13.71
C LEU A 510 -4.53 10.59 14.87
N TYR A 511 -3.90 11.74 14.61
CA TYR A 511 -3.22 12.56 15.62
C TYR A 511 -4.17 12.94 16.76
N TRP A 512 -5.39 13.40 16.45
CA TRP A 512 -6.36 13.79 17.48
C TRP A 512 -6.78 12.61 18.37
N LYS A 513 -6.97 11.44 17.78
CA LYS A 513 -7.31 10.21 18.52
C LYS A 513 -6.12 9.73 19.36
N ALA A 514 -4.91 9.75 18.81
CA ALA A 514 -3.69 9.40 19.53
C ALA A 514 -3.46 10.33 20.72
N LEU A 515 -3.64 11.64 20.52
CA LEU A 515 -3.55 12.62 21.60
C LEU A 515 -4.59 12.36 22.69
N SER A 516 -5.85 12.10 22.32
CA SER A 516 -6.89 11.75 23.29
C SER A 516 -6.53 10.51 24.11
N ILE A 517 -5.95 9.48 23.48
CA ILE A 517 -5.47 8.30 24.19
C ILE A 517 -4.35 8.67 25.18
N VAL A 518 -3.29 9.32 24.68
CA VAL A 518 -2.11 9.69 25.48
C VAL A 518 -2.48 10.61 26.64
N GLU A 519 -3.41 11.54 26.44
CA GLU A 519 -3.82 12.46 27.50
C GLU A 519 -4.56 11.77 28.65
N ASN A 520 -5.34 10.73 28.35
CA ASN A 520 -6.08 9.94 29.33
C ASN A 520 -5.24 8.81 29.97
N GLU A 521 -3.98 8.64 29.58
CA GLU A 521 -3.07 7.68 30.20
C GLU A 521 -2.55 8.16 31.56
N ASN A 522 -2.22 7.20 32.44
CA ASN A 522 -1.65 7.52 33.75
C ASN A 522 -0.30 8.26 33.61
N PRO A 523 0.02 9.22 34.49
CA PRO A 523 1.26 10.01 34.41
C PRO A 523 2.58 9.20 34.36
N GLY A 524 2.58 7.95 34.85
CA GLY A 524 3.74 7.04 34.78
C GLY A 524 3.75 6.09 33.57
N SER A 525 2.79 6.22 32.65
CA SER A 525 2.69 5.38 31.45
C SER A 525 3.76 5.76 30.43
N THR A 526 4.38 4.77 29.78
CA THR A 526 5.33 5.00 28.66
C THR A 526 4.68 5.70 27.47
N LEU A 527 3.34 5.72 27.40
CA LEU A 527 2.61 6.44 26.36
C LEU A 527 2.53 7.94 26.67
N LYS A 528 2.54 8.34 27.94
CA LYS A 528 2.46 9.76 28.36
C LYS A 528 3.75 10.52 28.00
N SER A 529 4.89 9.83 27.98
CA SER A 529 6.20 10.37 27.58
C SER A 529 6.45 10.31 26.06
N MET A 530 5.43 10.02 25.24
CA MET A 530 5.57 9.94 23.79
C MET A 530 5.39 11.32 23.15
N VAL A 531 6.25 11.66 22.18
CA VAL A 531 6.12 12.89 21.40
C VAL A 531 5.26 12.62 20.16
N LEU A 532 4.02 13.12 20.17
CA LEU A 532 3.12 13.04 19.03
C LEU A 532 3.29 14.25 18.10
N ARG A 533 3.39 14.01 16.80
CA ARG A 533 3.51 15.06 15.78
C ARG A 533 2.32 15.09 14.83
N LEU A 534 1.85 16.31 14.55
CA LEU A 534 0.88 16.57 13.49
C LEU A 534 1.59 16.49 12.13
N GLY A 535 1.03 15.73 11.18
CA GLY A 535 1.56 15.54 9.83
C GLY A 535 1.78 16.86 9.08
N PRO A 536 3.04 17.25 8.79
CA PRO A 536 3.32 18.52 8.12
C PRO A 536 2.80 18.57 6.68
N PHE A 537 2.85 17.46 5.92
CA PHE A 537 2.35 17.44 4.54
C PHE A 537 0.83 17.57 4.47
N HIS A 538 0.10 16.89 5.36
CA HIS A 538 -1.35 17.06 5.44
C HIS A 538 -1.75 18.46 5.95
N THR A 539 -0.90 19.08 6.77
CA THR A 539 -1.07 20.50 7.17
C THR A 539 -0.88 21.43 5.97
N GLU A 540 0.14 21.22 5.13
CA GLU A 540 0.33 21.92 3.85
C GLU A 540 -0.89 21.78 2.93
N MET A 541 -1.39 20.55 2.75
CA MET A 541 -2.60 20.27 1.97
C MET A 541 -3.81 21.07 2.48
N SER A 542 -4.01 21.10 3.80
CA SER A 542 -5.12 21.81 4.43
C SER A 542 -4.98 23.33 4.27
N PHE A 543 -3.76 23.86 4.36
CA PHE A 543 -3.49 25.27 4.16
C PHE A 543 -3.69 25.70 2.70
N LEU A 544 -3.24 24.92 1.72
CA LEU A 544 -3.55 25.11 0.30
C LEU A 544 -5.06 25.13 0.03
N GLY A 545 -5.81 24.21 0.64
CA GLY A 545 -7.27 24.22 0.59
C GLY A 545 -7.89 25.47 1.22
N SER A 546 -7.28 26.00 2.28
CA SER A 546 -7.70 27.27 2.90
C SER A 546 -7.49 28.47 1.98
N ILE A 547 -6.36 28.52 1.26
CA ILE A 547 -6.10 29.55 0.24
C ILE A 547 -7.18 29.48 -0.84
N GLY A 548 -7.46 28.30 -1.38
CA GLY A 548 -8.48 28.14 -2.43
C GLY A 548 -9.90 28.49 -1.97
N ASN A 549 -10.24 28.20 -0.70
CA ASN A 549 -11.52 28.58 -0.10
C ASN A 549 -11.63 30.09 0.10
N LEU A 550 -10.61 30.72 0.69
CA LEU A 550 -10.57 32.17 0.91
C LEU A 550 -10.58 32.97 -0.39
N MET A 551 -10.00 32.42 -1.45
CA MET A 551 -9.97 33.01 -2.79
C MET A 551 -11.12 32.56 -3.69
N SER A 552 -12.12 31.87 -3.14
CA SER A 552 -13.30 31.45 -3.92
C SER A 552 -14.02 32.67 -4.51
N ASN A 553 -14.45 32.57 -5.77
CA ASN A 553 -15.16 33.62 -6.51
C ASN A 553 -14.39 34.95 -6.67
N THR A 554 -13.06 34.94 -6.56
CA THR A 554 -12.23 36.15 -6.75
C THR A 554 -11.73 36.32 -8.18
N GLY A 555 -11.76 35.26 -9.00
CA GLY A 555 -11.10 35.17 -10.31
C GLY A 555 -9.87 34.25 -10.33
N LEU A 556 -9.42 33.76 -9.15
CA LEU A 556 -8.27 32.84 -9.06
C LEU A 556 -8.49 31.52 -9.80
N LYS A 557 -9.71 30.98 -9.77
CA LYS A 557 -10.04 29.72 -10.43
C LYS A 557 -9.87 29.86 -11.94
N GLU A 558 -10.47 30.90 -12.51
CA GLU A 558 -10.46 31.19 -13.94
C GLU A 558 -9.03 31.45 -14.42
N MET A 559 -8.23 32.17 -13.63
CA MET A 559 -6.82 32.38 -13.89
C MET A 559 -6.02 31.07 -13.95
N LEU A 560 -6.25 30.15 -13.01
CA LEU A 560 -5.60 28.83 -13.01
C LEU A 560 -6.08 27.96 -14.18
N GLU A 561 -7.33 28.11 -14.63
CA GLU A 561 -7.90 27.37 -15.76
C GLU A 561 -7.28 27.75 -17.11
N LEU A 562 -6.55 28.88 -17.19
CA LEU A 562 -5.77 29.24 -18.38
C LEU A 562 -4.59 28.30 -18.62
N ILE A 563 -4.00 27.76 -17.56
CA ILE A 563 -2.76 26.97 -17.60
C ILE A 563 -2.95 25.52 -17.12
N TYR A 564 -4.13 25.20 -16.58
CA TYR A 564 -4.52 23.86 -16.14
C TYR A 564 -5.94 23.51 -16.59
N ALA A 565 -6.18 22.22 -16.82
CA ALA A 565 -7.54 21.74 -17.09
C ALA A 565 -8.49 21.97 -15.88
N PRO A 566 -9.78 22.26 -16.08
CA PRO A 566 -10.74 22.57 -15.00
C PRO A 566 -10.80 21.53 -13.87
N ASN A 567 -10.76 20.24 -14.21
CA ASN A 567 -10.72 19.15 -13.22
C ASN A 567 -9.45 19.20 -12.37
N ALA A 568 -8.31 19.59 -12.95
CA ALA A 568 -7.07 19.76 -12.20
C ALA A 568 -7.15 20.97 -11.25
N VAL A 569 -7.74 22.09 -11.69
CA VAL A 569 -7.91 23.30 -10.87
C VAL A 569 -8.77 23.03 -9.64
N THR A 570 -9.83 22.23 -9.78
CA THR A 570 -10.65 21.80 -8.63
C THR A 570 -9.81 21.07 -7.56
N HIS A 571 -8.88 20.22 -7.99
CA HIS A 571 -7.95 19.54 -7.08
C HIS A 571 -6.83 20.45 -6.55
N ILE A 572 -6.44 21.49 -7.30
CA ILE A 572 -5.49 22.52 -6.85
C ILE A 572 -6.11 23.35 -5.72
N LEU A 573 -7.29 23.92 -5.95
CA LEU A 573 -7.98 24.80 -4.99
C LEU A 573 -8.46 24.06 -3.73
N SER A 574 -8.63 22.74 -3.79
CA SER A 574 -8.91 21.92 -2.62
C SER A 574 -7.66 21.41 -1.90
N GLY A 575 -6.45 21.75 -2.37
CA GLY A 575 -5.18 21.29 -1.81
C GLY A 575 -4.85 19.80 -2.06
N LYS A 576 -5.73 19.06 -2.75
CA LYS A 576 -5.56 17.62 -3.01
C LYS A 576 -4.46 17.30 -4.02
N ALA A 577 -4.13 18.24 -4.90
CA ALA A 577 -3.07 18.10 -5.89
C ALA A 577 -1.83 18.94 -5.52
N VAL A 578 -1.25 18.71 -4.34
CA VAL A 578 -0.18 19.54 -3.71
C VAL A 578 0.87 20.06 -4.69
N ALA A 579 1.57 19.19 -5.42
CA ALA A 579 2.62 19.62 -6.34
C ALA A 579 2.13 20.55 -7.47
N ARG A 580 0.88 20.36 -7.94
CA ARG A 580 0.26 21.25 -8.93
C ARG A 580 -0.26 22.52 -8.27
N ALA A 581 -0.78 22.43 -7.05
CA ALA A 581 -1.29 23.57 -6.30
C ALA A 581 -0.17 24.53 -5.94
N PHE A 582 0.92 24.01 -5.39
CA PHE A 582 2.13 24.75 -5.11
C PHE A 582 2.65 25.48 -6.36
N ARG A 583 2.85 24.77 -7.49
CA ARG A 583 3.25 25.41 -8.75
C ARG A 583 2.26 26.48 -9.20
N GLY A 584 0.96 26.19 -9.20
CA GLY A 584 -0.07 27.13 -9.63
C GLY A 584 -0.06 28.42 -8.82
N HIS A 585 0.04 28.31 -7.49
CA HIS A 585 0.13 29.47 -6.61
C HIS A 585 1.42 30.27 -6.81
N MET A 586 2.57 29.62 -7.01
CA MET A 586 3.83 30.30 -7.33
C MET A 586 3.72 31.10 -8.64
N LEU A 587 3.13 30.52 -9.70
CA LEU A 587 3.01 31.21 -10.99
C LEU A 587 2.09 32.44 -10.91
N VAL A 588 0.96 32.31 -10.19
CA VAL A 588 0.04 33.42 -9.97
C VAL A 588 0.71 34.51 -9.13
N ASP A 589 1.40 34.15 -8.04
CA ASP A 589 2.11 35.11 -7.19
C ASP A 589 3.21 35.83 -7.99
N THR A 590 3.99 35.11 -8.80
CA THR A 590 4.98 35.72 -9.69
C THR A 590 4.34 36.70 -10.67
N ALA A 591 3.25 36.32 -11.33
CA ALA A 591 2.54 37.21 -12.26
C ALA A 591 2.01 38.48 -11.58
N LEU A 592 1.52 38.39 -10.34
CA LEU A 592 1.08 39.55 -9.56
C LEU A 592 2.26 40.47 -9.23
N TYR A 593 3.37 39.92 -8.76
CA TYR A 593 4.57 40.73 -8.49
C TYR A 593 5.15 41.37 -9.76
N CYS A 594 5.07 40.73 -10.93
CA CYS A 594 5.46 41.36 -12.19
C CYS A 594 4.70 42.68 -12.41
N LEU A 595 3.40 42.74 -12.10
CA LEU A 595 2.61 43.98 -12.19
C LEU A 595 3.08 45.03 -11.18
N LEU A 596 3.36 44.59 -9.94
CA LEU A 596 3.81 45.48 -8.88
C LEU A 596 5.18 46.09 -9.21
N ILE A 597 6.11 45.30 -9.75
CA ILE A 597 7.43 45.73 -10.17
C ILE A 597 7.37 46.63 -11.40
N ALA A 598 6.52 46.28 -12.37
CA ALA A 598 6.27 47.14 -13.52
C ALA A 598 5.79 48.54 -13.10
N ASP A 599 4.91 48.63 -12.10
CA ASP A 599 4.45 49.90 -11.54
C ASP A 599 5.54 50.63 -10.73
N ILE A 600 6.28 49.92 -9.86
CA ILE A 600 7.38 50.50 -9.06
C ILE A 600 8.47 51.14 -9.94
N PHE A 601 8.83 50.47 -11.03
CA PHE A 601 9.92 50.90 -11.90
C PHE A 601 9.44 51.55 -13.21
N ASN A 602 8.14 51.80 -13.35
CA ASN A 602 7.53 52.39 -14.54
C ASN A 602 7.85 51.65 -15.85
N ILE A 603 7.82 50.31 -15.81
CA ILE A 603 8.00 49.42 -16.96
C ILE A 603 6.63 49.15 -17.60
N ASP A 604 6.55 49.24 -18.93
CA ASP A 604 5.35 48.79 -19.65
C ASP A 604 5.27 47.26 -19.62
N VAL A 605 4.20 46.73 -19.03
CA VAL A 605 3.90 45.28 -18.95
C VAL A 605 3.86 44.64 -20.35
N SER A 606 3.54 45.40 -21.40
CA SER A 606 3.55 44.94 -22.79
C SER A 606 4.97 44.62 -23.27
N LYS A 607 5.97 45.40 -22.84
CA LYS A 607 7.39 45.14 -23.18
C LYS A 607 7.89 43.86 -22.53
N LEU A 608 7.41 43.52 -21.33
CA LEU A 608 7.69 42.24 -20.66
C LEU A 608 7.15 41.02 -21.41
N LEU A 609 6.18 41.21 -22.32
CA LEU A 609 5.62 40.16 -23.17
C LEU A 609 6.33 40.03 -24.54
N GLU A 610 6.98 41.10 -25.00
CA GLU A 610 7.50 41.23 -26.38
C GLU A 610 9.03 41.12 -26.49
N GLU A 611 9.83 41.64 -25.54
CA GLU A 611 11.30 41.65 -25.61
C GLU A 611 11.99 41.23 -24.29
N PRO A 612 12.44 39.97 -24.17
CA PRO A 612 12.92 39.36 -22.91
C PRO A 612 14.15 39.96 -22.22
N ASN A 613 14.95 40.79 -22.89
CA ASN A 613 16.30 41.15 -22.42
C ASN A 613 16.65 42.64 -22.60
N SER A 614 15.72 43.51 -23.03
CA SER A 614 16.05 44.89 -23.44
C SER A 614 15.83 45.98 -22.38
N THR A 615 15.38 45.65 -21.15
CA THR A 615 14.88 46.66 -20.18
C THR A 615 15.56 46.63 -18.80
N LEU A 616 16.90 46.53 -18.73
CA LEU A 616 17.65 46.90 -17.52
C LEU A 616 18.01 48.40 -17.56
N GLU A 617 17.01 49.27 -17.42
CA GLU A 617 17.21 50.73 -17.58
C GLU A 617 17.69 51.42 -16.30
N THR A 618 17.30 50.95 -15.11
CA THR A 618 17.62 51.60 -13.83
C THR A 618 18.86 51.00 -13.15
N THR A 619 19.57 51.82 -12.35
CA THR A 619 20.72 51.37 -11.55
C THR A 619 20.34 50.25 -10.58
N GLU A 620 19.17 50.35 -9.93
CA GLU A 620 18.67 49.36 -8.97
C GLU A 620 18.44 47.98 -9.62
N MET A 621 17.89 47.92 -10.85
CA MET A 621 17.72 46.65 -11.57
C MET A 621 19.03 45.96 -11.91
N LYS A 622 20.06 46.73 -12.29
CA LYS A 622 21.40 46.20 -12.58
C LYS A 622 22.06 45.63 -11.33
N GLU A 623 21.85 46.27 -10.18
CA GLU A 623 22.32 45.75 -8.88
C GLU A 623 21.60 44.46 -8.49
N ILE A 624 20.29 44.36 -8.73
CA ILE A 624 19.51 43.14 -8.48
C ILE A 624 19.96 41.98 -9.40
N ASP A 625 20.16 42.22 -10.70
CA ASP A 625 20.67 41.19 -11.63
C ASP A 625 22.09 40.75 -11.28
N LYS A 626 22.95 41.70 -10.89
CA LYS A 626 24.30 41.39 -10.39
C LYS A 626 24.21 40.50 -9.15
N LEU A 627 23.39 40.87 -8.17
CA LEU A 627 23.20 40.08 -6.94
C LEU A 627 22.72 38.65 -7.25
N TYR A 628 21.72 38.52 -8.13
CA TYR A 628 21.22 37.22 -8.58
C TYR A 628 22.31 36.39 -9.27
N SER A 629 23.11 37.02 -10.13
CA SER A 629 24.18 36.34 -10.88
C SER A 629 25.29 35.86 -9.96
N GLN A 630 25.70 36.67 -8.98
CA GLN A 630 26.69 36.30 -7.96
C GLN A 630 26.20 35.17 -7.05
N LEU A 631 24.92 35.19 -6.68
CA LEU A 631 24.30 34.13 -5.90
C LEU A 631 24.17 32.82 -6.71
N SER A 632 23.84 32.92 -8.00
CA SER A 632 23.71 31.76 -8.89
C SER A 632 25.05 31.13 -9.26
N SER A 633 26.13 31.93 -9.31
CA SER A 633 27.51 31.43 -9.53
C SER A 633 28.15 30.86 -8.26
N GLY A 634 27.53 31.06 -7.09
CA GLY A 634 28.08 30.65 -5.80
C GLY A 634 29.15 31.60 -5.24
N GLU A 635 29.34 32.78 -5.85
CA GLU A 635 30.24 33.83 -5.34
C GLU A 635 29.76 34.45 -4.03
N LEU A 636 28.44 34.43 -3.80
CA LEU A 636 27.79 34.97 -2.61
C LEU A 636 26.92 33.89 -1.96
N SER A 637 26.95 33.77 -0.64
CA SER A 637 26.06 32.82 0.05
C SER A 637 24.63 33.35 0.14
N ALA A 638 23.66 32.43 0.30
CA ALA A 638 22.26 32.78 0.49
C ALA A 638 22.02 33.73 1.67
N SER A 639 22.77 33.57 2.77
CA SER A 639 22.66 34.41 3.96
C SER A 639 23.17 35.83 3.71
N GLU A 640 24.33 35.97 3.05
CA GLU A 640 24.90 37.28 2.73
C GLU A 640 24.02 38.03 1.74
N ALA A 641 23.51 37.34 0.71
CA ALA A 641 22.58 37.91 -0.24
C ALA A 641 21.30 38.43 0.44
N GLY A 642 20.72 37.63 1.37
CA GLY A 642 19.53 37.99 2.13
C GLY A 642 19.71 39.19 3.10
N GLU A 643 20.94 39.49 3.48
CA GLU A 643 21.31 40.65 4.31
C GLU A 643 21.83 41.85 3.51
N SER A 644 21.89 41.75 2.18
CA SER A 644 22.36 42.84 1.31
C SER A 644 21.47 44.07 1.40
N ASP A 645 22.08 45.25 1.31
CA ASP A 645 21.34 46.53 1.35
C ASP A 645 20.45 46.71 0.12
N VAL A 646 20.83 46.12 -1.02
CA VAL A 646 20.00 46.05 -2.24
C VAL A 646 18.64 45.42 -1.93
N LEU A 647 18.62 44.24 -1.29
CA LEU A 647 17.35 43.57 -0.97
C LEU A 647 16.58 44.26 0.16
N LYS A 648 17.25 44.86 1.14
CA LYS A 648 16.57 45.65 2.19
C LYS A 648 15.86 46.88 1.62
N ASN A 649 16.54 47.61 0.73
CA ASN A 649 15.98 48.79 0.07
C ASN A 649 14.79 48.39 -0.84
N LEU A 650 14.94 47.29 -1.58
CA LEU A 650 13.90 46.75 -2.43
C LEU A 650 12.67 46.32 -1.63
N GLU A 651 12.86 45.58 -0.54
CA GLU A 651 11.79 45.20 0.39
C GLU A 651 11.07 46.44 0.93
N ALA A 652 11.81 47.48 1.34
CA ALA A 652 11.22 48.72 1.84
C ALA A 652 10.39 49.46 0.76
N THR A 653 10.86 49.46 -0.49
CA THR A 653 10.14 50.05 -1.63
C THR A 653 8.86 49.28 -1.95
N VAL A 654 8.94 47.95 -2.04
CA VAL A 654 7.78 47.07 -2.24
C VAL A 654 6.77 47.25 -1.10
N ARG A 655 7.24 47.31 0.14
CA ARG A 655 6.39 47.53 1.31
C ARG A 655 5.67 48.88 1.26
N ARG A 656 6.36 49.98 0.94
CA ARG A 656 5.72 51.29 0.76
C ARG A 656 4.63 51.26 -0.30
N LYS A 657 4.90 50.64 -1.46
CA LYS A 657 3.92 50.56 -2.55
C LYS A 657 2.71 49.71 -2.17
N THR A 658 2.93 48.55 -1.54
CA THR A 658 1.84 47.67 -1.11
C THR A 658 0.95 48.32 -0.05
N GLU A 659 1.50 49.12 0.87
CA GLU A 659 0.70 49.88 1.85
C GLU A 659 -0.20 50.93 1.18
N ILE A 660 0.26 51.58 0.11
CA ILE A 660 -0.58 52.50 -0.69
C ILE A 660 -1.72 51.72 -1.35
N LEU A 661 -1.41 50.59 -1.99
CA LEU A 661 -2.38 49.75 -2.70
C LEU A 661 -3.45 49.14 -1.77
N LYS A 662 -3.12 48.85 -0.50
CA LYS A 662 -4.07 48.32 0.50
C LYS A 662 -5.29 49.22 0.75
N GLN A 663 -5.28 50.46 0.29
CA GLN A 663 -6.44 51.35 0.31
C GLN A 663 -7.57 50.87 -0.62
N SER A 664 -7.26 50.14 -1.70
CA SER A 664 -8.26 49.45 -2.52
C SER A 664 -8.57 48.07 -1.92
N ARG A 665 -9.87 47.75 -1.77
CA ARG A 665 -10.30 46.46 -1.19
C ARG A 665 -9.90 45.26 -2.05
N THR A 666 -9.94 45.41 -3.38
CA THR A 666 -9.50 44.36 -4.31
C THR A 666 -7.99 44.14 -4.20
N ALA A 667 -7.19 45.20 -4.24
CA ALA A 667 -5.74 45.09 -4.07
C ALA A 667 -5.38 44.48 -2.71
N LYS A 668 -6.05 44.90 -1.63
CA LYS A 668 -5.87 44.35 -0.29
C LYS A 668 -6.11 42.84 -0.23
N LEU A 669 -7.17 42.33 -0.90
CA LEU A 669 -7.44 40.90 -0.98
C LEU A 669 -6.32 40.13 -1.69
N TRP A 670 -5.85 40.63 -2.84
CA TRP A 670 -4.79 39.98 -3.62
C TRP A 670 -3.41 40.09 -2.96
N LEU A 671 -3.15 41.15 -2.18
CA LEU A 671 -1.97 41.24 -1.32
C LEU A 671 -2.05 40.25 -0.16
N GLN A 672 -3.23 40.07 0.44
CA GLN A 672 -3.45 39.02 1.45
C GLN A 672 -3.26 37.61 0.86
N TYR A 673 -3.63 37.40 -0.42
CA TYR A 673 -3.29 36.17 -1.13
C TYR A 673 -1.78 35.96 -1.21
N SER A 674 -1.01 36.97 -1.64
CA SER A 674 0.45 36.89 -1.65
C SER A 674 1.03 36.64 -0.26
N GLU A 675 0.47 37.22 0.80
CA GLU A 675 0.84 36.91 2.19
C GLU A 675 0.63 35.43 2.54
N MET A 676 -0.51 34.83 2.15
CA MET A 676 -0.73 33.39 2.36
C MET A 676 0.28 32.53 1.60
N VAL A 677 0.62 32.92 0.36
CA VAL A 677 1.63 32.24 -0.45
C VAL A 677 3.04 32.36 0.15
N GLN A 678 3.36 33.48 0.81
CA GLN A 678 4.60 33.65 1.56
C GLN A 678 4.68 32.71 2.78
N VAL A 679 3.60 32.60 3.57
CA VAL A 679 3.53 31.63 4.70
C VAL A 679 3.73 30.20 4.20
N LEU A 680 3.16 29.85 3.04
CA LEU A 680 3.37 28.54 2.41
C LEU A 680 4.84 28.31 2.02
N ARG A 681 5.50 29.31 1.40
CA ARG A 681 6.93 29.25 1.05
C ARG A 681 7.80 29.07 2.30
N GLN A 682 7.52 29.81 3.36
CA GLN A 682 8.23 29.74 4.63
C GLN A 682 8.12 28.35 5.27
N PHE A 683 6.92 27.77 5.27
CA PHE A 683 6.69 26.41 5.77
C PHE A 683 7.46 25.35 4.97
N ILE A 684 7.37 25.41 3.63
CA ILE A 684 8.10 24.48 2.75
C ILE A 684 9.61 24.64 2.95
N LYS A 685 10.09 25.87 3.08
CA LYS A 685 11.49 26.16 3.37
C LYS A 685 11.93 25.55 4.70
N ALA A 686 11.12 25.68 5.75
CA ALA A 686 11.39 25.07 7.04
C ALA A 686 11.55 23.55 6.91
N GLU A 687 10.63 22.87 6.22
CA GLU A 687 10.70 21.43 5.99
C GLU A 687 11.88 21.03 5.08
N ARG A 688 12.17 21.80 4.04
CA ARG A 688 13.26 21.51 3.09
C ARG A 688 14.64 21.64 3.72
N THR A 689 14.82 22.65 4.57
CA THR A 689 16.08 22.94 5.27
C THR A 689 16.20 22.24 6.62
N GLY A 690 15.10 21.73 7.18
CA GLY A 690 15.07 21.20 8.54
C GLY A 690 15.20 22.30 9.59
N ASN A 691 14.60 23.47 9.38
CA ASN A 691 14.61 24.57 10.35
C ASN A 691 13.41 24.50 11.30
N TRP A 692 13.63 23.99 12.51
CA TRP A 692 12.55 23.73 13.48
C TRP A 692 11.84 24.99 14.01
N PRO A 693 12.55 26.06 14.41
CA PRO A 693 11.88 27.30 14.82
C PRO A 693 11.02 27.91 13.71
N LEU A 694 11.51 27.86 12.46
CA LEU A 694 10.77 28.37 11.31
C LEU A 694 9.50 27.53 11.04
N HIS A 695 9.57 26.21 11.23
CA HIS A 695 8.42 25.31 11.12
C HIS A 695 7.30 25.69 12.09
N LEU A 696 7.61 25.87 13.37
CA LEU A 696 6.63 26.27 14.39
C LEU A 696 6.06 27.67 14.11
N GLN A 697 6.90 28.62 13.73
CA GLN A 697 6.46 29.96 13.36
C GLN A 697 5.49 29.92 12.17
N SER A 698 5.80 29.17 11.12
CA SER A 698 4.92 29.08 9.95
C SER A 698 3.57 28.46 10.29
N ILE A 699 3.52 27.42 11.13
CA ILE A 699 2.23 26.86 11.58
C ILE A 699 1.45 27.89 12.41
N GLN A 700 2.11 28.66 13.27
CA GLN A 700 1.47 29.74 14.03
C GLN A 700 0.89 30.82 13.11
N GLU A 701 1.59 31.17 12.03
CA GLU A 701 1.14 32.13 11.01
C GLU A 701 0.01 31.58 10.12
N MET A 702 -0.11 30.25 9.96
CA MET A 702 -1.23 29.62 9.26
C MET A 702 -2.56 29.69 10.05
N LEU A 703 -2.51 29.72 11.39
CA LEU A 703 -3.70 29.64 12.26
C LEU A 703 -4.82 30.63 11.89
N PRO A 704 -4.56 31.94 11.67
CA PRO A 704 -5.63 32.90 11.35
C PRO A 704 -6.34 32.56 10.04
N PHE A 705 -5.62 32.03 9.05
CA PHE A 705 -6.18 31.67 7.75
C PHE A 705 -6.96 30.36 7.81
N LEU A 706 -6.48 29.37 8.56
CA LEU A 706 -7.21 28.12 8.83
C LEU A 706 -8.54 28.41 9.55
N ALA A 707 -8.53 29.34 10.51
CA ALA A 707 -9.73 29.75 11.23
C ALA A 707 -10.71 30.54 10.34
N ALA A 708 -10.18 31.39 9.45
CA ALA A 708 -10.98 32.19 8.54
C ALA A 708 -11.61 31.38 7.39
N SER A 709 -10.94 30.34 6.91
CA SER A 709 -11.45 29.45 5.86
C SER A 709 -12.48 28.44 6.37
N GLY A 710 -12.64 28.31 7.68
CA GLY A 710 -13.51 27.32 8.32
C GLY A 710 -12.87 25.94 8.46
N HIS A 711 -11.55 25.83 8.32
CA HIS A 711 -10.77 24.62 8.61
C HIS A 711 -10.60 24.43 10.14
N ASN A 712 -11.73 24.35 10.85
CA ASN A 712 -11.79 24.40 12.31
C ASN A 712 -11.05 23.23 12.98
N LEU A 713 -11.08 22.03 12.38
CA LEU A 713 -10.36 20.86 12.91
C LEU A 713 -8.85 21.10 12.93
N TYR A 714 -8.28 21.51 11.78
CA TYR A 714 -6.87 21.86 11.68
C TYR A 714 -6.50 23.07 12.55
N THR A 715 -7.38 24.06 12.67
CA THR A 715 -7.16 25.20 13.55
C THR A 715 -6.98 24.73 15.00
N LYS A 716 -7.87 23.87 15.50
CA LYS A 716 -7.81 23.32 16.86
C LYS A 716 -6.57 22.44 17.05
N THR A 717 -6.31 21.51 16.13
CA THR A 717 -5.19 20.57 16.26
C THR A 717 -3.83 21.25 16.12
N ALA A 718 -3.70 22.22 15.20
CA ALA A 718 -2.46 22.98 15.05
C ALA A 718 -2.17 23.86 16.28
N TYR A 719 -3.20 24.42 16.91
CA TYR A 719 -3.03 25.19 18.15
C TYR A 719 -2.50 24.29 19.28
N VAL A 720 -3.13 23.13 19.49
CA VAL A 720 -2.69 22.17 20.52
C VAL A 720 -1.29 21.65 20.22
N TYR A 721 -1.01 21.31 18.95
CA TYR A 721 0.32 20.91 18.50
C TYR A 721 1.38 21.98 18.82
N LEU A 722 1.12 23.26 18.52
CA LEU A 722 2.04 24.35 18.84
C LEU A 722 2.30 24.47 20.33
N MET A 723 1.26 24.36 21.16
CA MET A 723 1.38 24.41 22.62
C MET A 723 2.31 23.30 23.15
N THR A 724 2.11 22.07 22.70
CA THR A 724 2.96 20.93 23.09
C THR A 724 4.38 21.08 22.56
N MET A 725 4.56 21.48 21.29
CA MET A 725 5.90 21.60 20.69
C MET A 725 6.70 22.80 21.22
N GLN A 726 6.05 23.84 21.72
CA GLN A 726 6.72 24.99 22.36
C GLN A 726 7.24 24.72 23.77
N SER A 727 6.83 23.60 24.38
CA SER A 727 7.30 23.15 25.71
C SER A 727 8.28 21.98 25.60
N LEU A 728 8.66 21.61 24.37
CA LEU A 728 9.49 20.42 24.09
C LEU A 728 10.91 20.54 24.66
N ASP A 729 11.45 21.75 24.81
CA ASP A 729 12.74 22.00 25.44
C ASP A 729 12.75 21.68 26.94
N GLU A 730 11.60 21.85 27.60
CA GLU A 730 11.40 21.50 29.01
C GLU A 730 11.04 20.01 29.16
N ASP A 731 10.11 19.50 28.33
CA ASP A 731 9.57 18.14 28.44
C ASP A 731 10.51 17.05 27.88
N HIS A 732 11.20 17.34 26.76
CA HIS A 732 12.06 16.41 26.02
C HIS A 732 13.29 17.12 25.41
N PRO A 733 14.25 17.58 26.24
CA PRO A 733 15.39 18.39 25.80
C PRO A 733 16.27 17.69 24.75
N ASP A 734 16.38 16.37 24.81
CA ASP A 734 17.08 15.52 23.83
C ASP A 734 16.41 15.58 22.44
N VAL A 735 15.09 15.48 22.41
CA VAL A 735 14.30 15.57 21.17
C VAL A 735 14.35 16.98 20.61
N TYR A 736 14.21 17.99 21.47
CA TYR A 736 14.33 19.39 21.08
C TYR A 736 15.68 19.69 20.41
N ALA A 737 16.79 19.28 21.03
CA ALA A 737 18.13 19.45 20.46
C ALA A 737 18.26 18.78 19.08
N ASN A 738 17.71 17.58 18.90
CA ASN A 738 17.68 16.89 17.62
C ASN A 738 16.84 17.64 16.58
N PHE A 739 15.68 18.17 16.96
CA PHE A 739 14.82 18.94 16.05
C PHE A 739 15.48 20.24 15.60
N ILE A 740 16.17 20.94 16.50
CA ILE A 740 16.98 22.12 16.19
C ILE A 740 18.09 21.78 15.19
N ASN A 741 18.72 20.61 15.31
CA ASN A 741 19.71 20.12 14.35
C ASN A 741 19.11 19.65 13.01
N GLY A 742 17.79 19.73 12.84
CA GLY A 742 17.10 19.39 11.58
C GLY A 742 16.78 17.92 11.39
N ASN A 743 16.76 17.13 12.48
CA ASN A 743 16.31 15.74 12.47
C ASN A 743 14.78 15.56 12.46
N HIS A 744 14.00 16.64 12.57
CA HIS A 744 12.54 16.57 12.46
C HIS A 744 12.05 16.30 11.01
N VAL A 745 12.94 16.40 10.02
CA VAL A 745 12.67 16.03 8.62
C VAL A 745 13.53 14.85 8.19
N ILE A 746 13.10 14.17 7.13
CA ILE A 746 13.77 13.00 6.57
C ILE A 746 14.46 13.40 5.26
N ARG A 747 15.65 12.87 4.97
CA ARG A 747 16.41 13.19 3.74
C ARG A 747 16.78 11.94 2.96
N ARG A 748 16.54 11.93 1.65
CA ARG A 748 16.92 10.81 0.74
C ARG A 748 18.21 11.06 -0.05
N SER A 749 18.73 12.29 -0.03
CA SER A 749 19.97 12.69 -0.69
C SER A 749 20.83 13.53 0.24
N ASN A 750 22.09 13.71 -0.13
CA ASN A 750 23.06 14.53 0.60
C ASN A 750 22.95 16.01 0.18
N ARG A 751 21.74 16.56 0.18
CA ARG A 751 21.52 17.98 -0.15
C ARG A 751 20.83 18.67 1.01
N TYR A 752 21.22 19.92 1.25
CA TYR A 752 20.63 20.74 2.31
C TYR A 752 19.12 20.94 2.09
N TRP A 753 18.71 21.35 0.89
CA TRP A 753 17.29 21.53 0.46
C TRP A 753 16.55 20.21 0.13
N ALA A 754 16.93 19.07 0.73
CA ALA A 754 16.30 17.77 0.45
C ALA A 754 15.44 17.22 1.59
N GLY A 755 15.18 18.03 2.63
CA GLY A 755 14.24 17.68 3.68
C GLY A 755 12.84 17.41 3.11
N ILE A 756 12.19 16.38 3.66
CA ILE A 756 10.79 16.05 3.41
C ILE A 756 10.12 15.71 4.73
N SER A 757 8.85 16.07 4.85
CA SER A 757 8.07 15.73 6.03
C SER A 757 7.94 14.22 6.19
N SER A 758 7.79 13.79 7.43
CA SER A 758 7.75 12.37 7.78
C SER A 758 6.48 11.68 7.25
N ASP A 759 5.33 12.37 7.22
CA ASP A 759 4.09 11.89 6.62
C ASP A 759 4.11 11.87 5.08
N LEU A 760 4.83 12.79 4.41
CA LEU A 760 5.08 12.65 2.97
C LEU A 760 6.00 11.47 2.67
N PHE A 761 6.95 11.19 3.56
CA PHE A 761 7.88 10.08 3.40
C PHE A 761 7.19 8.72 3.41
N ILE A 762 6.24 8.49 4.33
CA ILE A 762 5.47 7.23 4.35
C ILE A 762 4.62 7.06 3.09
N GLU A 763 3.99 8.12 2.58
CA GLU A 763 3.22 8.05 1.33
C GLU A 763 4.13 7.69 0.14
N GLN A 764 5.31 8.32 0.06
CA GLN A 764 6.25 8.09 -1.04
C GLN A 764 6.94 6.73 -0.99
N VAL A 765 7.15 6.18 0.20
CA VAL A 765 7.96 4.98 0.40
C VAL A 765 7.09 3.76 0.63
N LEU A 766 6.24 3.74 1.64
CA LEU A 766 5.40 2.58 1.95
C LEU A 766 4.18 2.54 1.01
N MET A 767 3.34 3.57 1.05
CA MET A 767 2.05 3.56 0.36
C MET A 767 2.19 3.44 -1.15
N ARG A 768 3.14 4.17 -1.74
CA ARG A 768 3.47 4.03 -3.17
C ARG A 768 3.98 2.64 -3.50
N SER A 769 4.87 2.05 -2.70
CA SER A 769 5.43 0.71 -2.95
C SER A 769 4.37 -0.39 -2.85
N VAL A 770 3.38 -0.24 -1.97
CA VAL A 770 2.22 -1.15 -1.91
C VAL A 770 1.41 -1.10 -3.22
N LYS A 771 1.33 0.08 -3.86
CA LYS A 771 0.53 0.37 -5.06
C LYS A 771 1.25 0.10 -6.41
N THR A 772 2.56 -0.18 -6.41
CA THR A 772 3.33 -0.45 -7.66
C THR A 772 3.01 -1.82 -8.25
N ALA A 773 3.48 -2.08 -9.48
CA ALA A 773 3.29 -3.37 -10.16
C ALA A 773 3.87 -4.56 -9.37
N GLY A 774 5.06 -4.39 -8.78
CA GLY A 774 5.68 -5.37 -7.88
C GLY A 774 5.21 -5.34 -6.43
N GLY A 775 4.33 -4.39 -6.09
CA GLY A 775 3.73 -4.23 -4.78
C GLY A 775 2.64 -5.26 -4.47
N LEU A 776 2.07 -5.14 -3.27
CA LEU A 776 1.04 -6.06 -2.78
C LEU A 776 -0.26 -6.03 -3.60
N THR A 777 -0.63 -4.85 -4.09
CA THR A 777 -1.95 -4.60 -4.71
C THR A 777 -2.09 -5.04 -6.17
N ARG A 778 -0.97 -5.27 -6.88
CA ARG A 778 -0.97 -5.52 -8.33
C ARG A 778 -0.23 -6.79 -8.78
N GLY A 779 0.17 -7.67 -7.86
CA GLY A 779 0.80 -8.94 -8.25
C GLY A 779 0.96 -10.00 -7.16
N ARG A 780 1.14 -9.60 -5.89
CA ARG A 780 1.42 -10.56 -4.80
C ARG A 780 0.17 -11.02 -4.03
N GLY A 781 -0.85 -10.18 -3.89
CA GLY A 781 -2.01 -10.44 -3.02
C GLY A 781 -1.84 -9.77 -1.65
N MET A 782 -2.92 -9.75 -0.85
CA MET A 782 -2.99 -8.97 0.40
C MET A 782 -3.26 -9.83 1.65
N THR A 783 -2.97 -11.14 1.59
CA THR A 783 -3.09 -12.01 2.78
C THR A 783 -2.03 -11.66 3.84
N GLU A 784 -2.30 -11.96 5.11
CA GLU A 784 -1.38 -11.64 6.22
C GLU A 784 0.04 -12.18 6.01
N SER A 785 0.18 -13.42 5.51
CA SER A 785 1.49 -14.00 5.20
C SER A 785 2.21 -13.26 4.07
N GLN A 786 1.49 -12.88 3.01
CA GLN A 786 2.06 -12.15 1.88
C GLN A 786 2.48 -10.73 2.28
N ARG A 787 1.66 -10.04 3.09
CA ARG A 787 2.00 -8.72 3.61
C ARG A 787 3.24 -8.78 4.49
N SER A 788 3.28 -9.72 5.43
CA SER A 788 4.41 -9.91 6.34
C SER A 788 5.68 -10.25 5.57
N LEU A 789 5.65 -11.27 4.71
CA LEU A 789 6.79 -11.63 3.87
C LEU A 789 7.31 -10.44 3.06
N TRP A 790 6.42 -9.72 2.38
CA TRP A 790 6.79 -8.58 1.54
C TRP A 790 7.40 -7.44 2.36
N LEU A 791 6.75 -7.01 3.45
CA LEU A 791 7.26 -5.92 4.29
C LEU A 791 8.66 -6.21 4.82
N MET A 792 8.86 -7.43 5.32
CA MET A 792 10.10 -7.83 5.96
C MET A 792 11.21 -8.19 4.96
N SER A 793 10.87 -8.59 3.73
CA SER A 793 11.90 -8.88 2.71
C SER A 793 12.23 -7.66 1.84
N MET A 794 11.36 -6.64 1.79
CA MET A 794 11.45 -5.52 0.85
C MET A 794 12.79 -4.78 0.92
N PRO A 795 13.36 -4.43 2.10
CA PRO A 795 14.65 -3.73 2.16
C PRO A 795 15.79 -4.52 1.51
N ALA A 796 15.89 -5.82 1.81
CA ALA A 796 16.90 -6.68 1.20
C ALA A 796 16.71 -6.81 -0.32
N CYS A 797 15.46 -6.96 -0.79
CA CYS A 797 15.18 -7.00 -2.22
C CYS A 797 15.50 -5.67 -2.92
N ALA A 798 15.25 -4.54 -2.25
CA ALA A 798 15.56 -3.20 -2.76
C ALA A 798 17.07 -2.97 -2.87
N GLU A 799 17.87 -3.44 -1.90
CA GLU A 799 19.34 -3.39 -1.97
C GLU A 799 19.88 -4.22 -3.15
N ILE A 800 19.35 -5.42 -3.39
CA ILE A 800 19.73 -6.25 -4.53
C ILE A 800 19.32 -5.59 -5.85
N ASN A 801 18.12 -5.00 -5.92
CA ASN A 801 17.68 -4.24 -7.10
C ASN A 801 18.60 -3.04 -7.36
N GLN A 802 19.00 -2.30 -6.33
CA GLN A 802 19.94 -1.19 -6.47
C GLN A 802 21.30 -1.68 -6.96
N ALA A 803 21.85 -2.75 -6.38
CA ALA A 803 23.11 -3.35 -6.83
C ALA A 803 23.07 -3.78 -8.31
N MET A 804 21.95 -4.32 -8.78
CA MET A 804 21.75 -4.66 -10.20
C MET A 804 21.66 -3.42 -11.10
N GLN A 805 21.04 -2.32 -10.63
CA GLN A 805 21.01 -1.05 -11.36
C GLN A 805 22.41 -0.43 -11.45
N ASP A 806 23.16 -0.43 -10.35
CA ASP A 806 24.54 0.08 -10.29
C ASP A 806 25.47 -0.72 -11.23
N LEU A 807 25.35 -2.06 -11.24
CA LEU A 807 26.12 -2.92 -12.13
C LEU A 807 25.80 -2.69 -13.62
N SER A 808 24.52 -2.53 -13.96
CA SER A 808 24.08 -2.41 -15.36
C SER A 808 24.19 -0.98 -15.91
N GLY A 809 24.32 0.02 -15.04
CA GLY A 809 24.18 1.43 -15.40
C GLY A 809 22.76 1.82 -15.83
N VAL A 810 21.79 0.90 -15.75
CA VAL A 810 20.39 1.12 -16.13
C VAL A 810 19.56 1.25 -14.85
N GLY A 811 19.46 2.47 -14.33
CA GLY A 811 18.71 2.77 -13.12
C GLY A 811 17.55 3.73 -13.35
N TYR A 812 16.58 3.72 -12.43
CA TYR A 812 15.53 4.74 -12.35
C TYR A 812 16.06 6.01 -11.65
N PHE A 813 17.25 6.47 -12.03
CA PHE A 813 17.75 7.75 -11.54
C PHE A 813 16.90 8.83 -12.21
N SER A 814 16.05 9.52 -11.44
CA SER A 814 15.68 10.88 -11.83
C SER A 814 16.99 11.66 -11.95
N SER A 815 17.17 12.45 -13.00
CA SER A 815 18.40 13.25 -13.14
C SER A 815 18.69 13.96 -11.81
N GLU A 816 19.96 14.04 -11.43
CA GLU A 816 20.36 14.77 -10.23
C GLU A 816 19.90 16.23 -10.28
N GLN A 817 19.64 16.77 -11.46
CA GLN A 817 19.08 18.09 -11.67
C GLN A 817 17.64 18.20 -11.14
N HIS A 818 17.32 19.28 -10.41
CA HIS A 818 15.92 19.51 -9.99
C HIS A 818 15.02 19.62 -11.21
N LYS A 819 13.78 19.11 -11.12
CA LYS A 819 12.84 19.19 -12.23
C LYS A 819 12.63 20.63 -12.71
N ASP A 820 12.65 21.60 -11.79
CA ASP A 820 12.48 23.03 -12.08
C ASP A 820 13.73 23.72 -12.62
N GLU A 821 14.90 23.08 -12.51
CA GLU A 821 16.12 23.56 -13.14
C GLU A 821 16.20 23.14 -14.63
N THR A 822 15.40 22.16 -15.07
CA THR A 822 15.44 21.71 -16.47
C THR A 822 14.95 22.79 -17.44
N HIS A 823 15.65 22.99 -18.56
CA HIS A 823 15.26 23.98 -19.59
C HIS A 823 13.81 23.81 -20.07
N ALA A 824 13.33 22.57 -20.20
CA ALA A 824 11.95 22.30 -20.60
C ALA A 824 10.93 22.80 -19.57
N ARG A 825 11.24 22.68 -18.26
CA ARG A 825 10.37 23.19 -17.20
C ARG A 825 10.43 24.71 -17.13
N GLN A 826 11.60 25.32 -17.17
CA GLN A 826 11.75 26.79 -17.18
C GLN A 826 10.97 27.42 -18.34
N LYS A 827 11.13 26.89 -19.56
CA LYS A 827 10.38 27.35 -20.75
C LYS A 827 8.87 27.23 -20.56
N LYS A 828 8.40 26.12 -19.99
CA LYS A 828 6.97 25.93 -19.72
C LYS A 828 6.44 26.95 -18.70
N ASP A 829 7.16 27.13 -17.59
CA ASP A 829 6.74 28.07 -16.55
C ASP A 829 6.74 29.52 -17.08
N THR A 830 7.71 29.88 -17.93
CA THR A 830 7.72 31.18 -18.60
C THR A 830 6.50 31.41 -19.48
N ASN A 831 6.14 30.44 -20.33
CA ASN A 831 4.95 30.54 -21.18
C ASN A 831 3.66 30.65 -20.35
N ASP A 832 3.57 29.89 -19.26
CA ASP A 832 2.41 29.95 -18.36
C ASP A 832 2.32 31.32 -17.69
N ILE A 833 3.42 31.92 -17.20
CA ILE A 833 3.43 33.28 -16.61
C ILE A 833 3.02 34.32 -17.66
N GLN A 834 3.54 34.26 -18.88
CA GLN A 834 3.13 35.17 -19.96
C GLN A 834 1.63 35.08 -20.26
N THR A 835 1.06 33.87 -20.21
CA THR A 835 -0.40 33.64 -20.35
C THR A 835 -1.17 34.33 -19.23
N LEU A 836 -0.70 34.20 -17.97
CA LEU A 836 -1.32 34.87 -16.82
C LEU A 836 -1.20 36.40 -16.89
N LEU A 837 -0.05 36.93 -17.33
CA LEU A 837 0.16 38.37 -17.50
C LEU A 837 -0.75 38.96 -18.57
N THR A 838 -0.94 38.23 -19.69
CA THR A 838 -1.86 38.64 -20.76
C THR A 838 -3.29 38.78 -20.22
N PHE A 839 -3.72 37.84 -19.39
CA PHE A 839 -5.02 37.89 -18.70
C PHE A 839 -5.11 39.09 -17.74
N LEU A 840 -4.08 39.28 -16.90
CA LEU A 840 -4.03 40.33 -15.89
C LEU A 840 -3.88 41.74 -16.46
N LYS A 841 -3.34 41.92 -17.66
CA LYS A 841 -3.14 43.24 -18.30
C LYS A 841 -4.43 44.07 -18.36
N SER A 842 -5.56 43.42 -18.62
CA SER A 842 -6.89 44.07 -18.65
C SER A 842 -7.66 43.95 -17.33
N ARG A 843 -7.11 43.23 -16.35
CA ARG A 843 -7.79 42.80 -15.11
C ARG A 843 -6.92 43.03 -13.88
N ASN A 844 -6.11 44.08 -13.91
CA ASN A 844 -5.10 44.34 -12.89
C ASN A 844 -5.77 44.52 -11.51
N PRO A 845 -5.42 43.74 -10.48
CA PRO A 845 -5.98 43.91 -9.13
C PRO A 845 -5.38 45.11 -8.37
N PHE A 846 -4.25 45.66 -8.83
CA PHE A 846 -3.48 46.73 -8.19
C PHE A 846 -3.75 48.11 -8.82
N ILE A 847 -5.02 48.41 -9.10
CA ILE A 847 -5.42 49.74 -9.56
C ILE A 847 -5.37 50.72 -8.38
N ASP A 848 -5.01 51.97 -8.65
CA ASP A 848 -4.95 53.03 -7.64
C ASP A 848 -6.29 53.19 -6.90
N SER A 849 -6.20 53.34 -5.59
CA SER A 849 -7.30 53.52 -4.66
C SER A 849 -8.08 54.82 -4.83
N GLU A 850 -7.51 55.80 -5.54
CA GLU A 850 -8.23 57.00 -5.99
C GLU A 850 -9.22 56.68 -7.13
N VAL A 851 -8.99 55.59 -7.87
CA VAL A 851 -9.78 55.17 -9.04
C VAL A 851 -10.81 54.11 -8.65
N ASP A 852 -10.46 53.13 -7.81
CA ASP A 852 -11.40 52.07 -7.39
C ASP A 852 -11.18 51.56 -5.96
N ARG A 853 -12.18 51.79 -5.10
CA ARG A 853 -12.23 51.30 -3.71
C ARG A 853 -13.10 50.04 -3.54
N SER A 854 -13.67 49.54 -4.63
CA SER A 854 -14.55 48.39 -4.62
C SER A 854 -13.78 47.07 -4.39
N LEU A 855 -14.52 46.07 -3.91
CA LEU A 855 -14.07 44.69 -3.89
C LEU A 855 -14.70 44.02 -5.10
N ARG A 856 -13.91 43.63 -6.11
CA ARG A 856 -14.44 43.05 -7.35
C ARG A 856 -13.80 41.72 -7.69
N ASN A 857 -14.57 40.85 -8.33
CA ASN A 857 -14.04 39.69 -9.01
C ASN A 857 -13.27 40.16 -10.25
N ILE A 858 -11.99 39.76 -10.38
CA ILE A 858 -11.12 40.31 -11.43
C ILE A 858 -11.45 39.77 -12.83
N GLU A 859 -12.14 38.65 -12.94
CA GLU A 859 -12.53 38.08 -14.24
C GLU A 859 -13.83 38.69 -14.76
N THR A 860 -14.86 38.70 -13.90
CA THR A 860 -16.21 39.11 -14.28
C THR A 860 -16.45 40.61 -14.09
N GLY A 861 -15.61 41.30 -13.32
CA GLY A 861 -15.81 42.69 -12.92
C GLY A 861 -16.94 42.90 -11.90
N VAL A 862 -17.61 41.84 -11.44
CA VAL A 862 -18.71 41.93 -10.48
C VAL A 862 -18.20 42.48 -9.16
N VAL A 863 -18.82 43.57 -8.70
CA VAL A 863 -18.49 44.24 -7.45
C VAL A 863 -19.30 43.64 -6.30
N ALA A 864 -18.62 43.26 -5.23
CA ALA A 864 -19.22 42.75 -4.01
C ALA A 864 -19.93 43.86 -3.23
N ASP A 865 -21.03 43.49 -2.58
CA ASP A 865 -21.79 44.39 -1.71
C ASP A 865 -20.92 44.88 -0.53
N LYS A 866 -21.23 46.06 0.01
CA LYS A 866 -20.57 46.67 1.17
C LYS A 866 -20.65 45.80 2.43
N THR A 867 -21.56 44.83 2.46
CA THR A 867 -21.75 43.83 3.53
C THR A 867 -20.73 42.68 3.49
N VAL A 868 -20.10 42.41 2.34
CA VAL A 868 -19.10 41.36 2.18
C VAL A 868 -17.81 41.81 2.88
N ASN A 869 -17.32 41.06 3.86
CA ASN A 869 -16.16 41.45 4.69
C ASN A 869 -14.93 40.54 4.44
N ASP A 870 -14.84 39.96 3.24
CA ASP A 870 -13.81 38.96 2.89
C ASP A 870 -12.37 39.51 3.02
N ASP A 871 -12.19 40.82 2.84
CA ASP A 871 -10.94 41.58 2.99
C ASP A 871 -10.60 41.99 4.44
N ALA A 872 -11.43 41.61 5.43
CA ALA A 872 -11.23 41.89 6.86
C ALA A 872 -11.14 40.63 7.75
N LYS A 873 -11.23 39.42 7.16
CA LYS A 873 -11.28 38.15 7.89
C LYS A 873 -10.09 37.89 8.83
N ARG A 874 -8.90 38.44 8.54
CA ARG A 874 -7.70 38.34 9.39
C ARG A 874 -7.86 39.08 10.73
N SER A 875 -8.52 40.25 10.73
CA SER A 875 -8.72 41.10 11.91
C SER A 875 -9.73 40.49 12.89
N GLN A 876 -10.81 39.91 12.36
CA GLN A 876 -11.84 39.24 13.15
C GLN A 876 -11.35 37.92 13.74
N ALA A 877 -10.48 37.17 13.03
CA ALA A 877 -9.90 35.93 13.53
C ALA A 877 -8.98 36.15 14.75
N LYS A 878 -8.18 37.23 14.78
CA LYS A 878 -7.35 37.60 15.95
C LYS A 878 -8.18 37.95 17.20
N HIS A 879 -9.36 38.54 17.05
CA HIS A 879 -10.28 38.80 18.17
C HIS A 879 -11.10 37.56 18.58
N SER A 880 -11.34 36.61 17.65
CA SER A 880 -12.08 35.38 17.90
C SER A 880 -11.26 34.30 18.61
N GLN A 881 -9.93 34.41 18.62
CA GLN A 881 -9.04 33.49 19.34
C GLN A 881 -9.25 33.52 20.87
N ASN A 882 -9.96 34.53 21.40
CA ASN A 882 -10.22 34.73 22.84
C ASN A 882 -11.68 34.53 23.29
N LYS A 883 -12.61 34.08 22.43
CA LYS A 883 -14.00 33.83 22.85
C LYS A 883 -14.56 32.56 22.24
N ASP A 884 -15.21 31.75 23.11
CA ASP A 884 -15.88 30.48 22.85
C ASP A 884 -16.39 30.32 21.41
N LEU A 885 -15.68 29.48 20.66
CA LEU A 885 -16.03 29.09 19.28
C LEU A 885 -17.06 27.96 19.32
N GLY A 886 -18.30 28.33 19.62
CA GLY A 886 -19.41 27.39 19.79
C GLY A 886 -20.54 27.47 18.76
N HIS A 887 -21.19 28.62 18.56
CA HIS A 887 -22.60 28.57 18.10
C HIS A 887 -23.06 29.62 17.06
N ASN A 888 -22.24 30.61 16.67
CA ASN A 888 -22.80 31.80 15.98
C ASN A 888 -22.58 31.93 14.47
N ARG A 889 -21.86 31.03 13.77
CA ARG A 889 -21.51 31.24 12.33
C ARG A 889 -22.47 30.61 11.31
N ASP A 890 -23.36 29.68 11.68
CA ASP A 890 -24.22 28.99 10.71
C ASP A 890 -25.44 29.83 10.24
N LYS A 891 -25.74 30.94 10.92
CA LYS A 891 -26.90 31.80 10.60
C LYS A 891 -26.69 32.72 9.39
N GLU A 892 -25.45 33.07 9.03
CA GLU A 892 -25.19 34.11 8.01
C GLU A 892 -25.17 33.59 6.56
N LYS A 893 -24.98 32.28 6.32
CA LYS A 893 -24.80 31.73 4.96
C LYS A 893 -26.06 31.22 4.25
N ASN A 894 -27.10 30.79 4.97
CA ASN A 894 -28.14 29.91 4.39
C ASN A 894 -29.57 30.48 4.40
N GLY A 895 -29.75 31.74 4.82
CA GLY A 895 -31.06 32.37 4.99
C GLY A 895 -31.87 31.82 6.18
N PRO A 896 -32.85 32.58 6.73
CA PRO A 896 -33.58 32.18 7.94
C PRO A 896 -34.40 30.88 7.78
N LEU A 897 -34.91 30.62 6.57
CA LEU A 897 -35.80 29.49 6.27
C LEU A 897 -35.09 28.12 6.36
N VAL A 898 -33.88 27.99 5.80
CA VAL A 898 -33.14 26.71 5.82
C VAL A 898 -32.60 26.42 7.24
N CYS A 899 -32.23 27.46 7.99
CA CYS A 899 -31.78 27.29 9.37
C CYS A 899 -32.86 26.68 10.27
N ASN A 900 -34.13 27.02 10.05
CA ASN A 900 -35.25 26.54 10.86
C ASN A 900 -35.59 25.06 10.65
N ILE A 901 -35.15 24.46 9.53
CA ILE A 901 -35.40 23.04 9.19
C ILE A 901 -34.17 22.15 9.40
N LEU A 902 -33.04 22.69 9.89
CA LEU A 902 -31.85 21.91 10.23
C LEU A 902 -32.12 20.79 11.26
N PRO A 903 -32.91 21.02 12.33
CA PRO A 903 -33.25 19.96 13.28
C PRO A 903 -33.92 18.77 12.59
N PHE A 904 -34.87 19.05 11.67
CA PHE A 904 -35.51 18.02 10.86
C PHE A 904 -34.50 17.29 9.96
N ILE A 905 -33.62 18.01 9.24
CA ILE A 905 -32.64 17.39 8.33
C ILE A 905 -31.73 16.41 9.09
N HIS A 906 -31.31 16.81 10.29
CA HIS A 906 -30.46 15.97 11.14
C HIS A 906 -31.22 14.73 11.65
N ALA A 907 -32.44 14.90 12.17
CA ALA A 907 -33.26 13.78 12.65
C ALA A 907 -33.71 12.84 11.52
N PHE A 908 -34.17 13.37 10.39
CA PHE A 908 -34.72 12.59 9.28
C PHE A 908 -33.66 11.72 8.61
N SER A 909 -32.46 12.24 8.40
CA SER A 909 -31.33 11.49 7.81
C SER A 909 -30.63 10.52 8.78
N GLY A 910 -31.02 10.54 10.06
CA GLY A 910 -30.55 9.65 11.13
C GLY A 910 -29.70 10.37 12.17
N CYS A 911 -29.99 10.16 13.45
CA CYS A 911 -29.25 10.65 14.61
C CYS A 911 -29.23 9.57 15.70
N ASP A 912 -28.83 9.89 16.94
CA ASP A 912 -28.73 8.91 18.02
C ASP A 912 -30.07 8.23 18.35
N THR A 913 -31.20 8.87 18.01
CA THR A 913 -32.56 8.39 18.31
C THR A 913 -33.38 8.00 17.07
N THR A 914 -32.85 8.17 15.85
CA THR A 914 -33.55 7.86 14.60
C THR A 914 -32.66 7.07 13.64
N CYS A 915 -33.24 6.12 12.91
CA CYS A 915 -32.44 5.28 12.02
C CYS A 915 -31.87 6.05 10.82
N ARG A 916 -30.67 5.68 10.39
CA ARG A 916 -30.06 6.20 9.17
C ARG A 916 -30.75 5.62 7.94
N ILE A 917 -31.08 6.48 6.98
CA ILE A 917 -31.64 6.08 5.69
C ILE A 917 -30.54 5.50 4.79
N PHE A 918 -30.74 4.30 4.25
CA PHE A 918 -29.76 3.63 3.41
C PHE A 918 -29.52 4.40 2.10
N GLY A 919 -28.25 4.65 1.76
CA GLY A 919 -27.85 5.37 0.55
C GLY A 919 -28.03 6.90 0.60
N GLN A 920 -28.56 7.46 1.69
CA GLN A 920 -28.81 8.90 1.84
C GLN A 920 -27.98 9.48 2.99
N GLY A 921 -27.01 10.35 2.66
CA GLY A 921 -26.18 11.04 3.66
C GLY A 921 -26.76 12.40 4.06
N LYS A 922 -26.38 12.92 5.24
CA LYS A 922 -26.76 14.25 5.74
C LYS A 922 -26.54 15.36 4.70
N GLY A 923 -25.38 15.37 4.04
CA GLY A 923 -25.07 16.33 2.98
C GLY A 923 -25.95 16.20 1.73
N THR A 924 -26.33 14.97 1.36
CA THR A 924 -27.23 14.71 0.22
C THR A 924 -28.64 15.24 0.50
N VAL A 925 -29.17 14.94 1.69
CA VAL A 925 -30.49 15.40 2.13
C VAL A 925 -30.51 16.93 2.24
N PHE A 926 -29.49 17.52 2.89
CA PHE A 926 -29.34 18.97 3.01
C PHE A 926 -29.31 19.67 1.66
N LYS A 927 -28.47 19.20 0.72
CA LYS A 927 -28.37 19.78 -0.62
C LYS A 927 -29.72 19.73 -1.36
N LYS A 928 -30.43 18.60 -1.28
CA LYS A 928 -31.69 18.39 -2.01
C LYS A 928 -32.81 19.28 -1.49
N ILE A 929 -32.94 19.42 -0.17
CA ILE A 929 -33.92 20.30 0.48
C ILE A 929 -33.57 21.78 0.26
N SER A 930 -32.29 22.14 0.33
CA SER A 930 -31.85 23.53 0.12
C SER A 930 -32.18 24.05 -1.29
N THR A 931 -32.29 23.16 -2.28
CA THR A 931 -32.58 23.52 -3.68
C THR A 931 -34.05 23.35 -4.10
N ASN A 932 -34.93 22.83 -3.24
CA ASN A 932 -36.32 22.53 -3.61
C ASN A 932 -37.31 23.07 -2.57
N LEU A 933 -38.07 24.11 -2.95
CA LEU A 933 -39.03 24.76 -2.05
C LEU A 933 -40.12 23.81 -1.54
N LYS A 934 -40.65 22.91 -2.37
CA LYS A 934 -41.66 21.93 -1.93
C LYS A 934 -41.14 21.01 -0.82
N LEU A 935 -39.86 20.63 -0.89
CA LEU A 935 -39.22 19.82 0.16
C LEU A 935 -38.98 20.64 1.43
N GLN A 936 -38.79 21.96 1.32
CA GLN A 936 -38.73 22.84 2.48
C GLN A 936 -40.10 22.94 3.16
N ASP A 937 -41.19 23.00 2.40
CA ASP A 937 -42.56 22.98 2.94
C ASP A 937 -42.85 21.66 3.68
N HIS A 938 -42.48 20.52 3.09
CA HIS A 938 -42.59 19.23 3.75
C HIS A 938 -41.72 19.13 5.02
N ALA A 939 -40.51 19.69 4.99
CA ALA A 939 -39.64 19.76 6.17
C ALA A 939 -40.23 20.66 7.27
N ALA A 940 -40.88 21.76 6.90
CA ALA A 940 -41.50 22.70 7.83
C ALA A 940 -42.63 22.06 8.65
N VAL A 941 -43.37 21.10 8.07
CA VAL A 941 -44.38 20.30 8.79
C VAL A 941 -43.81 19.65 10.05
N PHE A 942 -42.54 19.23 10.03
CA PHE A 942 -41.90 18.59 11.18
C PHE A 942 -41.42 19.58 12.24
N CYS A 943 -41.27 20.86 11.88
CA CYS A 943 -40.82 21.93 12.77
C CYS A 943 -41.98 22.75 13.37
N GLN A 944 -43.23 22.43 13.03
CA GLN A 944 -44.44 23.08 13.56
C GLN A 944 -45.37 22.04 14.21
N GLU A 945 -46.38 22.49 14.95
CA GLU A 945 -47.38 21.57 15.49
C GLU A 945 -48.18 20.94 14.34
N SER A 946 -48.08 19.63 14.20
CA SER A 946 -48.70 18.88 13.10
C SER A 946 -49.29 17.55 13.58
N ASN A 947 -50.37 17.10 12.93
CA ASN A 947 -50.96 15.80 13.21
C ASN A 947 -50.20 14.67 12.49
N VAL A 948 -50.39 13.43 12.96
CA VAL A 948 -49.70 12.24 12.44
C VAL A 948 -49.91 12.06 10.94
N GLU A 949 -51.09 12.39 10.40
CA GLU A 949 -51.40 12.25 8.97
C GLU A 949 -50.58 13.21 8.10
N SER A 950 -50.45 14.47 8.55
CA SER A 950 -49.66 15.49 7.85
C SER A 950 -48.17 15.16 7.88
N ILE A 951 -47.69 14.65 9.02
CA ILE A 951 -46.31 14.17 9.21
C ILE A 951 -46.02 12.98 8.31
N HIS A 952 -46.93 12.01 8.25
CA HIS A 952 -46.82 10.84 7.39
C HIS A 952 -46.74 11.24 5.92
N LYS A 953 -47.70 12.04 5.44
CA LYS A 953 -47.73 12.51 4.05
C LYS A 953 -46.49 13.30 3.66
N ALA A 954 -46.04 14.23 4.52
CA ALA A 954 -44.84 15.02 4.26
C ALA A 954 -43.56 14.16 4.26
N GLY A 955 -43.47 13.20 5.20
CA GLY A 955 -42.36 12.26 5.27
C GLY A 955 -42.31 11.29 4.10
N GLU A 956 -43.46 10.79 3.65
CA GLU A 956 -43.60 9.94 2.48
C GLU A 956 -43.10 10.64 1.22
N GLN A 957 -43.56 11.88 0.98
CA GLN A 957 -43.08 12.67 -0.16
C GLN A 957 -41.57 12.98 -0.06
N MET A 958 -41.04 13.19 1.15
CA MET A 958 -39.59 13.33 1.35
C MET A 958 -38.83 12.05 0.96
N PHE A 959 -39.32 10.87 1.33
CA PHE A 959 -38.73 9.60 0.90
C PHE A 959 -38.82 9.40 -0.62
N VAL A 960 -39.99 9.68 -1.22
CA VAL A 960 -40.19 9.63 -2.67
C VAL A 960 -39.15 10.51 -3.37
N ALA A 961 -38.93 11.73 -2.86
CA ALA A 961 -37.95 12.64 -3.42
C ALA A 961 -36.54 12.07 -3.32
N LEU A 962 -36.12 11.63 -2.13
CA LEU A 962 -34.76 11.13 -1.88
C LEU A 962 -34.40 9.94 -2.76
N TYR A 963 -35.34 9.02 -2.99
CA TYR A 963 -35.16 7.84 -3.84
C TYR A 963 -35.46 8.06 -5.33
N GLY A 964 -35.75 9.31 -5.75
CA GLY A 964 -35.88 9.67 -7.16
C GLY A 964 -37.24 9.31 -7.77
N GLY A 965 -38.29 9.28 -6.96
CA GLY A 965 -39.67 9.18 -7.43
C GLY A 965 -40.27 10.52 -7.83
N LEU A 966 -41.41 10.44 -8.52
CA LEU A 966 -42.18 11.60 -8.96
C LEU A 966 -43.04 12.12 -7.80
N GLN A 967 -42.69 13.30 -7.29
CA GLN A 967 -43.44 13.99 -6.23
C GLN A 967 -44.90 14.21 -6.62
N ASP A 968 -45.81 14.04 -5.66
CA ASP A 968 -47.27 14.21 -5.80
C ASP A 968 -47.95 13.26 -6.81
N VAL A 969 -47.20 12.30 -7.39
CA VAL A 969 -47.70 11.34 -8.40
C VAL A 969 -47.49 9.91 -7.95
N GLU A 970 -46.30 9.57 -7.43
CA GLU A 970 -46.00 8.23 -6.91
C GLU A 970 -46.17 8.19 -5.39
N THR A 971 -46.78 7.12 -4.88
CA THR A 971 -46.68 6.75 -3.45
C THR A 971 -45.33 6.08 -3.19
N LEU A 972 -44.94 5.99 -1.91
CA LEU A 972 -43.71 5.32 -1.53
C LEU A 972 -43.72 3.83 -1.93
N ASP A 973 -44.86 3.16 -1.85
CA ASP A 973 -45.00 1.75 -2.23
C ASP A 973 -44.92 1.58 -3.75
N MET A 974 -45.53 2.47 -4.54
CA MET A 974 -45.37 2.49 -6.02
C MET A 974 -43.90 2.68 -6.41
N LEU A 975 -43.20 3.62 -5.77
CA LEU A 975 -41.78 3.85 -6.00
C LEU A 975 -40.93 2.64 -5.61
N ARG A 976 -41.24 2.04 -4.46
CA ARG A 976 -40.56 0.86 -3.93
C ARG A 976 -40.71 -0.31 -4.89
N TYR A 977 -41.92 -0.56 -5.41
CA TYR A 977 -42.17 -1.58 -6.43
C TYR A 977 -41.42 -1.29 -7.73
N ARG A 978 -41.45 -0.05 -8.24
CA ARG A 978 -40.74 0.32 -9.47
C ARG A 978 -39.23 0.12 -9.36
N ILE A 979 -38.62 0.53 -8.23
CA ILE A 979 -37.19 0.33 -7.98
C ILE A 979 -36.89 -1.16 -7.84
N PHE A 980 -37.76 -1.92 -7.18
CA PHE A 980 -37.65 -3.37 -7.08
C PHE A 980 -37.67 -4.03 -8.46
N ALA A 981 -38.70 -3.78 -9.28
CA ALA A 981 -38.83 -4.32 -10.63
C ALA A 981 -37.63 -3.95 -11.51
N SER A 982 -37.17 -2.69 -11.45
CA SER A 982 -35.96 -2.25 -12.16
C SER A 982 -34.71 -3.02 -11.73
N LYS A 983 -34.51 -3.23 -10.42
CA LYS A 983 -33.35 -3.96 -9.89
C LYS A 983 -33.37 -5.44 -10.24
N VAL A 984 -34.54 -6.08 -10.22
CA VAL A 984 -34.70 -7.48 -10.66
C VAL A 984 -34.43 -7.62 -12.16
N CYS A 985 -34.86 -6.65 -12.97
CA CYS A 985 -34.59 -6.64 -14.42
C CYS A 985 -33.09 -6.54 -14.77
N VAL A 986 -32.27 -5.90 -13.94
CA VAL A 986 -30.85 -5.64 -14.26
C VAL A 986 -29.88 -6.59 -13.54
N GLY A 987 -30.19 -7.08 -12.34
CA GLY A 987 -29.26 -7.86 -11.49
C GLY A 987 -29.24 -9.38 -11.72
N ASN A 988 -28.05 -10.01 -11.62
CA ASN A 988 -27.84 -11.48 -11.60
C ASN A 988 -27.92 -12.11 -10.19
N ILE A 989 -28.26 -11.33 -9.16
CA ILE A 989 -28.23 -11.70 -7.73
C ILE A 989 -29.57 -11.26 -7.10
N TYR A 990 -29.96 -11.86 -5.97
CA TYR A 990 -31.11 -11.45 -5.17
C TYR A 990 -31.07 -9.96 -4.80
N VAL A 991 -32.24 -9.30 -4.77
CA VAL A 991 -32.34 -7.88 -4.41
C VAL A 991 -32.10 -7.73 -2.91
N GLN A 992 -31.04 -7.01 -2.57
CA GLN A 992 -30.76 -6.63 -1.18
C GLN A 992 -31.83 -5.65 -0.68
N VAL A 993 -32.68 -6.09 0.25
CA VAL A 993 -33.89 -5.35 0.68
C VAL A 993 -33.58 -3.97 1.25
N HIS A 994 -32.45 -3.82 1.94
CA HIS A 994 -32.02 -2.53 2.50
C HIS A 994 -31.70 -1.47 1.41
N THR A 995 -31.55 -1.89 0.15
CA THR A 995 -31.30 -0.97 -0.98
C THR A 995 -32.60 -0.41 -1.59
N LEU A 996 -33.77 -0.84 -1.13
CA LEU A 996 -35.07 -0.31 -1.53
C LEU A 996 -35.49 0.84 -0.60
N PRO A 997 -36.33 1.81 -1.05
CA PRO A 997 -36.95 2.80 -0.16
C PRO A 997 -37.72 2.10 0.96
N PRO A 998 -37.80 2.58 2.21
CA PRO A 998 -38.51 1.88 3.30
C PRO A 998 -39.97 1.55 2.93
N THR A 999 -40.56 0.53 3.58
CA THR A 999 -42.01 0.28 3.47
C THR A 999 -42.78 1.46 4.07
N SER A 1000 -44.02 1.70 3.63
CA SER A 1000 -44.87 2.75 4.20
C SER A 1000 -45.01 2.65 5.73
N ASP A 1001 -45.14 1.43 6.28
CA ASP A 1001 -45.20 1.20 7.74
C ASP A 1001 -43.89 1.62 8.46
N ALA A 1002 -42.73 1.23 7.92
CA ALA A 1002 -41.43 1.62 8.48
C ALA A 1002 -41.17 3.12 8.33
N ALA A 1003 -41.57 3.72 7.21
CA ALA A 1003 -41.46 5.14 6.96
C ALA A 1003 -42.31 5.95 7.95
N LYS A 1004 -43.54 5.51 8.23
CA LYS A 1004 -44.45 6.12 9.19
C LYS A 1004 -43.85 6.16 10.60
N LEU A 1005 -43.39 5.02 11.10
CA LEU A 1005 -42.76 4.93 12.43
C LEU A 1005 -41.46 5.75 12.52
N HIS A 1006 -40.67 5.80 11.44
CA HIS A 1006 -39.51 6.68 11.37
C HIS A 1006 -39.90 8.15 11.45
N CYS A 1007 -40.89 8.58 10.67
CA CYS A 1007 -41.35 9.97 10.65
C CYS A 1007 -41.92 10.42 12.00
N MET A 1008 -42.63 9.54 12.72
CA MET A 1008 -43.12 9.83 14.07
C MET A 1008 -41.96 10.11 15.05
N ARG A 1009 -40.91 9.29 15.02
CA ARG A 1009 -39.73 9.51 15.88
C ARG A 1009 -38.94 10.75 15.47
N VAL A 1010 -38.82 11.00 14.17
CA VAL A 1010 -38.19 12.22 13.64
C VAL A 1010 -38.94 13.46 14.11
N TYR A 1011 -40.27 13.45 14.06
CA TYR A 1011 -41.10 14.54 14.55
C TYR A 1011 -40.86 14.78 16.04
N HIS A 1012 -40.98 13.75 16.87
CA HIS A 1012 -40.71 13.85 18.31
C HIS A 1012 -39.33 14.44 18.59
N GLN A 1013 -38.28 13.90 17.97
CA GLN A 1013 -36.91 14.39 18.17
C GLN A 1013 -36.73 15.85 17.71
N THR A 1014 -37.35 16.22 16.59
CA THR A 1014 -37.33 17.59 16.06
C THR A 1014 -38.00 18.55 17.03
N GLN A 1015 -39.18 18.19 17.56
CA GLN A 1015 -39.95 18.99 18.51
C GLN A 1015 -39.19 19.17 19.84
N VAL A 1016 -38.50 18.12 20.32
CA VAL A 1016 -37.61 18.21 21.49
C VAL A 1016 -36.50 19.24 21.26
N TRP A 1017 -35.81 19.20 20.11
CA TRP A 1017 -34.71 20.14 19.84
C TRP A 1017 -35.14 21.59 19.65
N ILE A 1018 -36.37 21.84 19.21
CA ILE A 1018 -36.91 23.21 19.08
C ILE A 1018 -37.62 23.70 20.36
N GLY A 1019 -37.49 22.97 21.47
CA GLY A 1019 -38.03 23.37 22.77
C GLY A 1019 -39.54 23.17 22.94
N LYS A 1020 -40.15 22.28 22.15
CA LYS A 1020 -41.60 21.94 22.22
C LYS A 1020 -41.86 20.49 22.65
N GLY A 1021 -40.82 19.76 23.03
CA GLY A 1021 -40.90 18.32 23.37
C GLY A 1021 -41.68 18.00 24.65
N ASP A 1022 -41.74 18.91 25.62
CA ASP A 1022 -42.34 18.67 26.95
C ASP A 1022 -43.84 18.33 26.91
N LYS A 1023 -44.52 18.60 25.78
CA LYS A 1023 -45.94 18.31 25.56
C LYS A 1023 -46.20 17.02 24.79
N LEU A 1024 -45.17 16.29 24.38
CA LEU A 1024 -45.28 15.09 23.56
C LEU A 1024 -44.84 13.87 24.38
N ASP A 1025 -45.76 12.94 24.66
CA ASP A 1025 -45.39 11.66 25.25
C ASP A 1025 -44.68 10.80 24.18
N PRO A 1026 -43.42 10.38 24.37
CA PRO A 1026 -42.70 9.54 23.41
C PRO A 1026 -43.49 8.29 22.97
N LYS A 1027 -44.36 7.74 23.84
CA LYS A 1027 -45.19 6.57 23.55
C LYS A 1027 -46.17 6.79 22.40
N ASP A 1028 -46.60 8.03 22.18
CA ASP A 1028 -47.48 8.41 21.07
C ASP A 1028 -46.71 8.59 19.74
N TRP A 1029 -45.37 8.58 19.78
CA TRP A 1029 -44.51 8.95 18.66
C TRP A 1029 -43.52 7.85 18.23
N GLY A 1030 -43.93 6.59 18.32
CA GLY A 1030 -43.17 5.46 17.79
C GLY A 1030 -42.14 4.88 18.75
N TRP A 1031 -42.32 5.09 20.05
CA TRP A 1031 -41.53 4.49 21.14
C TRP A 1031 -42.43 3.67 22.08
N HIS A 1032 -41.85 2.68 22.74
CA HIS A 1032 -42.46 1.99 23.88
C HIS A 1032 -41.46 1.88 25.01
N VAL A 1033 -41.94 1.66 26.23
CA VAL A 1033 -41.08 1.54 27.41
C VAL A 1033 -40.94 0.07 27.79
N GLU A 1034 -39.70 -0.40 27.82
CA GLU A 1034 -39.31 -1.72 28.30
C GLU A 1034 -38.10 -1.55 29.23
N ASP A 1035 -38.12 -2.13 30.43
CA ASP A 1035 -37.05 -1.99 31.44
C ASP A 1035 -36.60 -0.55 31.74
N ASN A 1036 -37.55 0.39 31.86
CA ASN A 1036 -37.30 1.83 32.03
C ASN A 1036 -36.46 2.47 30.90
N LYS A 1037 -36.40 1.85 29.72
CA LYS A 1037 -35.76 2.38 28.51
C LYS A 1037 -36.79 2.61 27.42
N LEU A 1038 -36.63 3.70 26.66
CA LEU A 1038 -37.41 3.94 25.46
C LEU A 1038 -36.81 3.13 24.30
N LEU A 1039 -37.58 2.17 23.80
CA LEU A 1039 -37.21 1.37 22.63
C LEU A 1039 -38.09 1.74 21.44
N PRO A 1040 -37.54 1.80 20.22
CA PRO A 1040 -38.33 2.14 19.04
C PRO A 1040 -39.32 1.02 18.73
N ILE A 1041 -40.58 1.40 18.45
CA ILE A 1041 -41.55 0.46 17.89
C ILE A 1041 -41.05 0.05 16.50
N ARG A 1042 -40.95 -1.26 16.29
CA ARG A 1042 -40.50 -1.86 15.03
C ARG A 1042 -41.69 -2.07 14.10
N ALA A 1043 -41.44 -2.01 12.79
CA ALA A 1043 -42.45 -2.32 11.78
C ALA A 1043 -43.00 -3.73 12.00
N ILE A 1044 -44.31 -3.89 11.79
CA ILE A 1044 -45.02 -5.16 12.00
C ILE A 1044 -45.00 -5.98 10.71
N LEU A 1045 -44.96 -5.29 9.57
CA LEU A 1045 -44.87 -5.92 8.26
C LEU A 1045 -43.45 -6.44 7.98
N PRO A 1046 -43.32 -7.64 7.37
CA PRO A 1046 -42.02 -8.13 6.94
C PRO A 1046 -41.39 -7.16 5.94
N PRO A 1047 -40.06 -7.03 5.91
CA PRO A 1047 -39.39 -6.09 5.02
C PRO A 1047 -39.58 -6.44 3.53
N ALA A 1048 -40.00 -7.65 3.19
CA ALA A 1048 -40.53 -8.05 1.89
C ALA A 1048 -41.26 -9.41 2.05
N PRO A 1049 -42.27 -9.74 1.20
CA PRO A 1049 -42.81 -11.10 1.12
C PRO A 1049 -41.74 -12.16 0.88
N GLU A 1050 -41.89 -13.33 1.50
CA GLU A 1050 -40.90 -14.41 1.42
C GLU A 1050 -40.70 -14.92 -0.01
N LYS A 1051 -41.74 -14.83 -0.85
CA LYS A 1051 -41.65 -15.12 -2.29
C LYS A 1051 -40.69 -14.16 -3.01
N LEU A 1052 -40.68 -12.86 -2.66
CA LEU A 1052 -39.78 -11.85 -3.26
C LEU A 1052 -38.32 -12.08 -2.90
N LEU A 1053 -38.04 -12.54 -1.68
CA LEU A 1053 -36.69 -12.92 -1.23
C LEU A 1053 -36.14 -14.15 -1.99
N ARG A 1054 -37.03 -14.94 -2.59
CA ARG A 1054 -36.72 -16.15 -3.37
C ARG A 1054 -36.78 -15.92 -4.89
N ILE A 1055 -37.03 -14.69 -5.37
CA ILE A 1055 -37.18 -14.43 -6.81
C ILE A 1055 -35.87 -14.69 -7.56
N ILE A 1056 -35.94 -15.67 -8.45
CA ILE A 1056 -34.89 -16.02 -9.42
C ILE A 1056 -35.43 -15.66 -10.79
N ARG A 1057 -34.84 -14.67 -11.46
CA ARG A 1057 -35.23 -14.30 -12.83
C ARG A 1057 -34.88 -15.40 -13.82
N CYS A 1058 -35.71 -15.59 -14.85
CA CYS A 1058 -35.34 -16.35 -16.04
C CYS A 1058 -35.02 -15.42 -17.22
N ASN A 1059 -34.03 -15.83 -18.03
CA ASN A 1059 -33.69 -15.19 -19.31
C ASN A 1059 -34.09 -16.08 -20.49
N CYS A 1060 -35.20 -16.81 -20.35
CA CYS A 1060 -35.68 -17.70 -21.40
C CYS A 1060 -36.15 -16.89 -22.60
N LYS A 1061 -35.49 -17.07 -23.75
CA LYS A 1061 -35.86 -16.45 -25.04
C LYS A 1061 -37.02 -17.17 -25.75
N LEU A 1062 -37.43 -18.33 -25.24
CA LEU A 1062 -38.49 -19.18 -25.77
C LEU A 1062 -39.53 -19.43 -24.66
N ASN A 1063 -40.57 -20.19 -24.97
CA ASN A 1063 -41.62 -20.51 -24.01
C ASN A 1063 -41.04 -21.17 -22.74
N CYS A 1064 -41.50 -20.77 -21.54
CA CYS A 1064 -40.94 -21.24 -20.27
C CYS A 1064 -41.52 -22.60 -19.84
N ASP A 1065 -41.65 -23.53 -20.78
CA ASP A 1065 -42.28 -24.83 -20.59
C ASP A 1065 -41.30 -25.93 -20.13
N THR A 1066 -40.00 -25.66 -20.06
CA THR A 1066 -38.99 -26.64 -19.64
C THR A 1066 -38.23 -26.19 -18.39
N LYS A 1067 -37.59 -27.14 -17.69
CA LYS A 1067 -36.69 -26.86 -16.54
C LYS A 1067 -35.42 -26.06 -16.92
N ARG A 1068 -35.30 -25.60 -18.18
CA ARG A 1068 -34.33 -24.57 -18.59
C ARG A 1068 -34.72 -23.18 -18.09
N CYS A 1069 -36.00 -22.95 -17.82
CA CYS A 1069 -36.46 -21.79 -17.08
C CYS A 1069 -36.06 -21.93 -15.61
N SER A 1070 -35.28 -20.98 -15.11
CA SER A 1070 -34.82 -20.94 -13.72
C SER A 1070 -35.99 -20.77 -12.74
N CYS A 1071 -37.03 -20.00 -13.09
CA CYS A 1071 -38.25 -19.88 -12.29
C CYS A 1071 -38.90 -21.27 -12.13
N ARG A 1072 -39.14 -21.96 -13.24
CA ARG A 1072 -39.73 -23.31 -13.26
C ARG A 1072 -38.87 -24.36 -12.57
N LYS A 1073 -37.55 -24.29 -12.73
CA LYS A 1073 -36.59 -25.20 -12.07
C LYS A 1073 -36.69 -25.12 -10.54
N HIS A 1074 -36.99 -23.95 -9.99
CA HIS A 1074 -37.11 -23.70 -8.55
C HIS A 1074 -38.56 -23.67 -8.06
N GLY A 1075 -39.53 -24.03 -8.91
CA GLY A 1075 -40.94 -24.14 -8.54
C GLY A 1075 -41.65 -22.80 -8.33
N ILE A 1076 -41.24 -21.75 -9.03
CA ILE A 1076 -41.83 -20.39 -8.95
C ILE A 1076 -42.38 -19.99 -10.33
N ASP A 1077 -43.48 -19.25 -10.35
CA ASP A 1077 -44.06 -18.67 -11.56
C ASP A 1077 -43.22 -17.50 -12.11
N CYS A 1078 -43.23 -17.31 -13.43
CA CYS A 1078 -42.59 -16.20 -14.12
C CYS A 1078 -43.40 -14.93 -13.90
N SER A 1079 -42.74 -13.87 -13.41
CA SER A 1079 -43.38 -12.58 -13.12
C SER A 1079 -43.01 -11.51 -14.17
N PRO A 1080 -43.62 -10.30 -14.10
CA PRO A 1080 -43.24 -9.14 -14.91
C PRO A 1080 -41.75 -8.77 -14.85
N ALA A 1081 -41.05 -9.23 -13.81
CA ALA A 1081 -39.63 -8.98 -13.60
C ALA A 1081 -38.69 -9.95 -14.37
N CYS A 1082 -39.22 -10.95 -15.09
CA CYS A 1082 -38.41 -11.83 -15.95
C CYS A 1082 -37.98 -11.13 -17.24
N GLY A 1083 -36.71 -11.26 -17.62
CA GLY A 1083 -36.07 -10.40 -18.64
C GLY A 1083 -36.76 -10.41 -20.00
N GLU A 1084 -37.07 -11.60 -20.53
CA GLU A 1084 -37.65 -11.78 -21.88
C GLU A 1084 -39.15 -12.09 -21.84
N CYS A 1085 -39.60 -13.02 -20.98
CA CYS A 1085 -41.00 -13.42 -20.94
C CYS A 1085 -41.91 -12.43 -20.20
N ARG A 1086 -41.37 -11.65 -19.22
CA ARG A 1086 -42.11 -10.66 -18.42
C ARG A 1086 -43.48 -11.13 -17.90
N GLY A 1087 -43.63 -12.42 -17.63
CA GLY A 1087 -44.91 -13.01 -17.26
C GLY A 1087 -46.01 -12.96 -18.34
N MET A 1088 -45.78 -12.32 -19.50
CA MET A 1088 -46.73 -12.18 -20.60
C MET A 1088 -46.54 -13.32 -21.60
N ASN A 1089 -47.63 -13.98 -22.01
CA ASN A 1089 -47.60 -15.12 -22.95
C ASN A 1089 -46.62 -16.24 -22.54
N CYS A 1090 -46.45 -16.46 -21.23
CA CYS A 1090 -45.52 -17.41 -20.67
C CYS A 1090 -46.27 -18.63 -20.10
N SER A 1091 -45.87 -19.84 -20.48
CA SER A 1091 -46.45 -21.09 -19.98
C SER A 1091 -46.15 -21.41 -18.50
N ASN A 1092 -45.33 -20.60 -17.83
CA ASN A 1092 -44.98 -20.72 -16.42
C ASN A 1092 -45.44 -19.49 -15.62
N THR A 1093 -46.49 -18.80 -16.06
CA THR A 1093 -47.13 -17.68 -15.33
C THR A 1093 -48.37 -18.19 -14.58
N SER A 1094 -48.56 -17.74 -13.35
CA SER A 1094 -49.83 -17.82 -12.63
C SER A 1094 -50.75 -16.69 -13.07
N ASN A 1095 -52.01 -16.97 -13.41
CA ASN A 1095 -53.03 -15.95 -13.71
C ASN A 1095 -53.40 -15.17 -12.44
N ILE A 1096 -52.50 -14.31 -11.96
CA ILE A 1096 -52.73 -13.39 -10.85
C ILE A 1096 -52.82 -12.00 -11.47
N THR A 1097 -53.97 -11.39 -11.29
CA THR A 1097 -54.29 -10.03 -11.76
C THR A 1097 -53.41 -9.02 -11.04
N GLU A 1098 -52.91 -7.99 -11.74
CA GLU A 1098 -52.04 -6.90 -11.22
C GLU A 1098 -52.58 -6.21 -9.94
N ALA A 1099 -53.86 -6.41 -9.59
CA ALA A 1099 -54.48 -5.88 -8.38
C ALA A 1099 -54.00 -6.58 -7.08
N ASP A 1100 -53.59 -7.85 -7.13
CA ASP A 1100 -53.29 -8.63 -5.90
C ASP A 1100 -51.84 -8.46 -5.41
N GLU A 1101 -50.91 -7.95 -6.22
CA GLU A 1101 -49.50 -7.71 -5.80
C GLU A 1101 -49.27 -6.34 -5.14
N LEU A 1102 -50.17 -5.37 -5.35
CA LEU A 1102 -50.05 -4.02 -4.77
C LEU A 1102 -50.40 -3.96 -3.28
N ASP A 1103 -51.23 -4.89 -2.78
CA ASP A 1103 -51.63 -4.94 -1.36
C ASP A 1103 -50.64 -5.73 -0.46
N ASP A 1104 -49.69 -6.47 -1.06
CA ASP A 1104 -48.74 -7.35 -0.36
C ASP A 1104 -47.27 -6.81 -0.36
N MET A 1105 -46.99 -5.64 -0.94
CA MET A 1105 -45.65 -4.98 -0.97
C MET A 1105 -45.62 -3.67 -0.21
#